data_AF-A0A944RCF1-F1
#
_entry.id   AF-A0A944RCF1-F1
#
_cell.length_a   1.000
_cell.length_b   1.000
_cell.length_c   1.000
_cell.angle_alpha   90.00
_cell.angle_beta   90.00
_cell.angle_gamma   90.00
#
_symmetry.space_group_name_H-M   'P 1'
#
loop_
_entity.id
_entity.type
_entity.pdbx_description
1 polymer ?
#
loop_
_entity_poly.entity_id
_entity_poly.type
_entity_poly.pdbx_seq_one_letter_code
_entity_poly.pdbx_strand_id
1 'polypeptide(L)'
;MSRWANIKHLIKIVTITITILIFTACVMDQPSTVRYDGAEESSTNTKITKVEMLNGKLKLSGKELDQVISASLQTEDGNISPLSVEQQTSSSLILAAKQRTALVLDRTLSLILTDANGSTTQTVVFTIEDGEIAPNHLSKVGAQDGHVLKFNGSEWVLSSIGGLTYRGVWDANDGQEPNGGDTANLLGGDYYVVDPAGSTDLTGGHGTDSWDVGDWAIWNDEENRWEKISNKIAPAESDPTITENSIKDGVDVSELLNGSNKYFIYKPNDTACSDGEILMWSSTDSRWECSATMNNVVTHDGTNSINAQQICDTGGANCQEISKIVQVDSNSKLPAVDGSLLTNLPVTTTVLSGFTTGANSGVTNSDTVESAIEKIQGQLNNKQDTISDPVTGTGTDNMVALWNGTSAVDASANITEAELSYLDGVTSGIQGQIDSKLDAANEKWDSATGGINYAGGSVGIGTTPITKLDVDGFARGDFFISKSRDIGQGATVSISGGTLVGGGPTARNGKGYWRTTTTGDSITLHFPNISNYGVSAISFNSRYATDTNNTPRDYTIERSTNGSSWNTMLAKTGNASGYIINQLSGWTTADRYLRITVSTFNAGGASQIGLLQVFTNAPMSDGGSPFTTTAGGDAIHIGSNVGIGTIAPNAQLHVVGDTIFESASGAITGNKIVEVADSGTHTTTGGEHVIMGTGATVTLPASPSNGDEVKITPAGDWKTTNSTINPNGQKISGTTGNMTLNFNVGFKLIYVGVSVGWSVN
;
A
#
# COMPACT_ATOMS: atom_id res chain seq x y z
N MET A 1 -86.70 67.63 -33.78
CA MET A 1 -85.43 67.09 -33.20
C MET A 1 -85.43 65.56 -33.17
N SER A 2 -85.63 64.87 -34.30
CA SER A 2 -85.67 63.39 -34.35
C SER A 2 -84.47 62.72 -35.06
N ARG A 3 -83.35 63.42 -35.29
CA ARG A 3 -82.19 62.85 -36.02
C ARG A 3 -80.91 62.68 -35.20
N TRP A 4 -80.86 63.21 -33.99
CA TRP A 4 -79.69 63.12 -33.10
C TRP A 4 -79.74 61.97 -32.08
N ALA A 5 -80.90 61.35 -31.87
CA ALA A 5 -81.05 60.20 -30.96
C ALA A 5 -80.55 58.87 -31.57
N ASN A 6 -80.70 58.68 -32.89
CA ASN A 6 -80.42 57.39 -33.53
C ASN A 6 -78.91 57.09 -33.71
N ILE A 7 -78.04 58.11 -33.73
CA ILE A 7 -76.59 57.93 -33.93
C ILE A 7 -75.89 57.41 -32.65
N LYS A 8 -76.42 57.74 -31.46
CA LYS A 8 -75.87 57.24 -30.19
C LYS A 8 -76.09 55.73 -29.98
N HIS A 9 -77.05 55.14 -30.70
CA HIS A 9 -77.40 53.72 -30.57
C HIS A 9 -76.44 52.81 -31.34
N LEU A 10 -75.89 53.28 -32.47
CA LEU A 10 -75.03 52.46 -33.33
C LEU A 10 -73.60 52.28 -32.76
N ILE A 11 -73.08 53.28 -32.02
CA ILE A 11 -71.72 53.27 -31.49
C ILE A 11 -71.56 52.31 -30.29
N LYS A 12 -72.62 52.08 -29.50
CA LYS A 12 -72.58 51.15 -28.35
C LYS A 12 -72.51 49.67 -28.73
N ILE A 13 -73.04 49.29 -29.89
CA ILE A 13 -73.17 47.87 -30.28
C ILE A 13 -71.82 47.30 -30.76
N VAL A 14 -70.96 48.12 -31.36
CA VAL A 14 -69.70 47.64 -31.98
C VAL A 14 -68.60 47.37 -30.94
N THR A 15 -68.61 48.04 -29.78
CA THR A 15 -67.55 47.90 -28.76
C THR A 15 -67.68 46.62 -27.93
N ILE A 16 -68.89 46.03 -27.83
CA ILE A 16 -69.14 44.83 -26.99
C ILE A 16 -68.66 43.54 -27.65
N THR A 17 -68.62 43.47 -28.98
CA THR A 17 -68.33 42.22 -29.71
C THR A 17 -66.83 41.85 -29.73
N ILE A 18 -65.92 42.79 -29.43
CA ILE A 18 -64.47 42.59 -29.60
C ILE A 18 -63.76 42.08 -28.33
N THR A 19 -64.37 42.21 -27.13
CA THR A 19 -63.64 42.00 -25.86
C THR A 19 -63.60 40.55 -25.34
N ILE A 20 -64.45 39.62 -25.77
CA ILE A 20 -64.57 38.30 -25.09
C ILE A 20 -63.98 37.12 -25.90
N LEU A 21 -63.55 37.31 -27.15
CA LEU A 21 -62.92 36.25 -27.95
C LEU A 21 -61.53 35.78 -27.44
N ILE A 22 -61.02 36.33 -26.33
CA ILE A 22 -59.62 36.19 -25.86
C ILE A 22 -59.44 35.18 -24.71
N PHE A 23 -60.50 34.57 -24.14
CA PHE A 23 -60.38 33.80 -22.89
C PHE A 23 -60.31 32.24 -22.97
N THR A 24 -60.18 31.60 -24.13
CA THR A 24 -60.39 30.12 -24.27
C THR A 24 -59.16 29.21 -24.49
N ALA A 25 -57.94 29.60 -24.14
CA ALA A 25 -56.78 28.69 -24.25
C ALA A 25 -56.09 28.43 -22.89
N CYS A 26 -56.31 27.24 -22.30
CA CYS A 26 -55.32 26.32 -21.69
C CYS A 26 -55.91 25.47 -20.54
N VAL A 27 -56.12 24.15 -20.73
CA VAL A 27 -55.97 23.07 -19.71
C VAL A 27 -55.84 21.70 -20.44
N MET A 28 -54.74 20.95 -20.26
CA MET A 28 -54.59 19.51 -20.60
C MET A 28 -54.41 18.70 -19.30
N ASP A 29 -55.18 17.62 -19.12
CA ASP A 29 -55.20 16.72 -17.94
C ASP A 29 -53.96 15.79 -17.86
N GLN A 30 -53.42 15.57 -16.65
CA GLN A 30 -52.39 14.56 -16.33
C GLN A 30 -53.06 13.27 -15.83
N PRO A 31 -52.58 12.05 -16.19
CA PRO A 31 -53.19 10.78 -15.77
C PRO A 31 -52.88 10.41 -14.32
N SER A 32 -53.85 9.77 -13.67
CA SER A 32 -53.80 9.33 -12.26
C SER A 32 -52.79 8.21 -12.04
N THR A 33 -52.06 8.25 -10.93
CA THR A 33 -50.99 7.30 -10.59
C THR A 33 -51.44 6.24 -9.58
N VAL A 34 -50.90 5.01 -9.69
CA VAL A 34 -51.29 3.85 -8.88
C VAL A 34 -50.09 3.43 -8.03
N ARG A 35 -50.34 3.12 -6.76
CA ARG A 35 -49.30 2.64 -5.84
C ARG A 35 -49.13 1.12 -5.96
N TYR A 36 -48.00 0.72 -6.52
CA TYR A 36 -47.54 -0.66 -6.56
C TYR A 36 -46.87 -1.01 -5.23
N ASP A 37 -47.56 -1.72 -4.33
CA ASP A 37 -46.96 -2.30 -3.12
C ASP A 37 -46.71 -3.79 -3.34
N GLY A 38 -45.79 -4.05 -4.25
CA GLY A 38 -45.32 -5.38 -4.54
C GLY A 38 -43.91 -5.61 -4.02
N ALA A 39 -43.77 -6.41 -2.97
CA ALA A 39 -42.50 -7.05 -2.64
C ALA A 39 -42.16 -8.09 -3.72
N GLU A 40 -40.94 -8.00 -4.29
CA GLU A 40 -40.34 -8.96 -5.23
C GLU A 40 -40.02 -10.31 -4.55
N GLU A 41 -40.99 -10.97 -3.89
CA GLU A 41 -40.91 -12.43 -3.73
C GLU A 41 -41.69 -13.09 -4.86
N SER A 42 -41.11 -12.93 -6.05
CA SER A 42 -41.47 -13.67 -7.24
C SER A 42 -40.51 -14.84 -7.40
N SER A 43 -41.04 -16.07 -7.40
CA SER A 43 -40.29 -17.30 -7.74
C SER A 43 -39.94 -17.42 -9.24
N THR A 44 -40.21 -16.35 -9.99
CA THR A 44 -40.08 -16.27 -11.44
C THR A 44 -39.06 -15.20 -11.84
N ASN A 45 -38.54 -15.29 -13.06
CA ASN A 45 -37.50 -14.38 -13.53
C ASN A 45 -38.04 -12.97 -13.84
N THR A 46 -39.35 -12.87 -14.06
CA THR A 46 -40.05 -11.60 -14.25
C THR A 46 -40.13 -10.79 -12.97
N LYS A 47 -39.73 -9.51 -13.07
CA LYS A 47 -39.83 -8.52 -12.00
C LYS A 47 -40.63 -7.31 -12.45
N ILE A 48 -41.67 -6.94 -11.70
CA ILE A 48 -42.41 -5.70 -11.93
C ILE A 48 -41.84 -4.63 -10.99
N THR A 49 -41.58 -3.44 -11.51
CA THR A 49 -41.07 -2.30 -10.76
C THR A 49 -42.10 -1.18 -10.62
N LYS A 50 -43.14 -1.17 -11.46
CA LYS A 50 -44.23 -0.19 -11.38
C LYS A 50 -45.48 -0.73 -12.06
N VAL A 51 -46.65 -0.41 -11.50
CA VAL A 51 -47.95 -0.61 -12.15
C VAL A 51 -48.67 0.73 -12.17
N GLU A 52 -49.16 1.15 -13.33
CA GLU A 52 -49.91 2.40 -13.52
C GLU A 52 -51.16 2.15 -14.36
N MET A 53 -52.22 2.91 -14.10
CA MET A 53 -53.41 2.92 -14.94
C MET A 53 -53.24 3.99 -16.02
N LEU A 54 -53.24 3.58 -17.29
CA LEU A 54 -53.13 4.49 -18.42
C LEU A 54 -54.24 4.19 -19.42
N ASN A 55 -55.14 5.16 -19.61
CA ASN A 55 -56.25 5.07 -20.57
C ASN A 55 -57.13 3.80 -20.40
N GLY A 56 -57.42 3.42 -19.16
CA GLY A 56 -58.23 2.24 -18.84
C GLY A 56 -57.53 0.90 -19.00
N LYS A 57 -56.20 0.90 -19.21
CA LYS A 57 -55.33 -0.29 -19.24
C LYS A 57 -54.33 -0.25 -18.10
N LEU A 58 -53.82 -1.42 -17.72
CA LEU A 58 -52.73 -1.54 -16.75
C LEU A 58 -51.40 -1.57 -17.49
N LYS A 59 -50.52 -0.63 -17.19
CA LYS A 59 -49.17 -0.62 -17.71
C LYS A 59 -48.22 -0.97 -16.58
N LEU A 60 -47.45 -2.02 -16.81
CA LEU A 60 -46.43 -2.52 -15.92
C LEU A 60 -45.08 -2.15 -16.50
N SER A 61 -44.20 -1.64 -15.66
CA SER A 61 -42.78 -1.46 -15.97
C SER A 61 -42.00 -2.46 -15.13
N GLY A 62 -40.91 -3.02 -15.67
CA GLY A 62 -40.22 -4.13 -15.01
C GLY A 62 -38.97 -4.62 -15.73
N LYS A 63 -38.55 -5.85 -15.44
CA LYS A 63 -37.48 -6.60 -16.12
C LYS A 63 -37.94 -8.03 -16.40
N GLU A 64 -37.44 -8.58 -17.50
CA GLU A 64 -37.78 -9.94 -17.98
C GLU A 64 -39.30 -10.12 -18.10
N LEU A 65 -40.00 -9.02 -18.41
CA LEU A 65 -41.44 -8.98 -18.63
C LEU A 65 -41.82 -9.61 -19.96
N ASP A 66 -40.88 -9.77 -20.89
CA ASP A 66 -41.02 -10.49 -22.14
C ASP A 66 -41.17 -12.00 -21.96
N GLN A 67 -40.88 -12.53 -20.77
CA GLN A 67 -41.05 -13.95 -20.45
C GLN A 67 -42.44 -14.29 -19.90
N VAL A 68 -43.28 -13.29 -19.59
CA VAL A 68 -44.64 -13.49 -19.07
C VAL A 68 -45.55 -14.15 -20.11
N ILE A 69 -46.20 -15.23 -19.72
CA ILE A 69 -47.13 -16.02 -20.53
C ILE A 69 -48.59 -15.63 -20.25
N SER A 70 -48.95 -15.35 -18.99
CA SER A 70 -50.33 -14.94 -18.64
C SER A 70 -50.39 -13.98 -17.45
N ALA A 71 -51.49 -13.23 -17.35
CA ALA A 71 -51.72 -12.26 -16.27
C ALA A 71 -53.19 -12.25 -15.83
N SER A 72 -53.45 -12.08 -14.53
CA SER A 72 -54.80 -11.96 -13.97
C SER A 72 -54.83 -11.11 -12.70
N LEU A 73 -55.99 -10.57 -12.35
CA LEU A 73 -56.23 -9.87 -11.08
C LEU A 73 -57.17 -10.68 -10.20
N GLN A 74 -56.85 -10.78 -8.92
CA GLN A 74 -57.69 -11.43 -7.91
C GLN A 74 -58.10 -10.42 -6.83
N THR A 75 -59.40 -10.39 -6.52
CA THR A 75 -59.96 -9.60 -5.42
C THR A 75 -59.78 -10.30 -4.09
N GLU A 76 -59.86 -9.54 -2.98
CA GLU A 76 -59.74 -10.06 -1.61
C GLU A 76 -60.78 -11.16 -1.31
N ASP A 77 -61.96 -11.07 -1.92
CA ASP A 77 -63.02 -12.10 -1.84
C ASP A 77 -62.73 -13.37 -2.67
N GLY A 78 -61.57 -13.45 -3.33
CA GLY A 78 -61.09 -14.62 -4.08
C GLY A 78 -61.46 -14.68 -5.56
N ASN A 79 -62.25 -13.74 -6.09
CA ASN A 79 -62.66 -13.73 -7.50
C ASN A 79 -61.49 -13.37 -8.43
N ILE A 80 -61.28 -14.17 -9.49
CA ILE A 80 -60.17 -14.02 -10.44
C ILE A 80 -60.68 -13.50 -11.79
N SER A 81 -60.09 -12.41 -12.27
CA SER A 81 -60.37 -11.76 -13.54
C SER A 81 -59.16 -11.84 -14.49
N PRO A 82 -59.25 -12.55 -15.62
CA PRO A 82 -58.11 -12.70 -16.55
C PRO A 82 -57.86 -11.41 -17.35
N LEU A 83 -56.59 -11.10 -17.58
CA LEU A 83 -56.14 -9.97 -18.39
C LEU A 83 -55.61 -10.45 -19.74
N SER A 84 -55.68 -9.60 -20.78
CA SER A 84 -55.02 -9.82 -22.07
C SER A 84 -53.73 -9.01 -22.16
N VAL A 85 -52.68 -9.62 -22.70
CA VAL A 85 -51.42 -8.93 -23.02
C VAL A 85 -51.58 -8.20 -24.35
N GLU A 86 -51.39 -6.88 -24.32
CA GLU A 86 -51.56 -6.00 -25.49
C GLU A 86 -50.21 -5.56 -26.07
N GLN A 87 -49.22 -5.33 -25.20
CA GLN A 87 -47.86 -4.98 -25.58
C GLN A 87 -46.88 -5.52 -24.56
N GLN A 88 -45.78 -6.10 -25.03
CA GLN A 88 -44.81 -6.78 -24.16
C GLN A 88 -43.39 -6.58 -24.67
N THR A 89 -42.53 -6.08 -23.80
CA THR A 89 -41.08 -5.93 -24.00
C THR A 89 -40.39 -6.43 -22.74
N SER A 90 -39.06 -6.56 -22.78
CA SER A 90 -38.30 -6.99 -21.60
C SER A 90 -38.43 -6.04 -20.41
N SER A 91 -38.89 -4.80 -20.62
CA SER A 91 -39.03 -3.79 -19.59
C SER A 91 -40.42 -3.17 -19.40
N SER A 92 -41.40 -3.53 -20.24
CA SER A 92 -42.75 -2.99 -20.16
C SER A 92 -43.78 -4.02 -20.61
N LEU A 93 -44.90 -4.10 -19.90
CA LEU A 93 -46.03 -4.97 -20.22
C LEU A 93 -47.33 -4.18 -20.08
N ILE A 94 -48.15 -4.12 -21.13
CA ILE A 94 -49.48 -3.46 -21.10
C ILE A 94 -50.56 -4.53 -21.15
N LEU A 95 -51.48 -4.46 -20.20
CA LEU A 95 -52.56 -5.41 -19.99
C LEU A 95 -53.92 -4.72 -20.09
N ALA A 96 -54.89 -5.37 -20.72
CA ALA A 96 -56.28 -4.93 -20.77
C ALA A 96 -57.21 -5.95 -20.11
N ALA A 97 -58.31 -5.47 -19.51
CA ALA A 97 -59.33 -6.36 -18.95
C ALA A 97 -60.15 -7.00 -20.07
N LYS A 98 -60.33 -8.33 -20.05
CA LYS A 98 -61.15 -9.04 -21.05
C LYS A 98 -62.65 -8.81 -20.89
N GLN A 99 -63.08 -8.33 -19.72
CA GLN A 99 -64.47 -8.01 -19.38
C GLN A 99 -64.49 -6.85 -18.37
N ARG A 100 -65.64 -6.18 -18.23
CA ARG A 100 -65.80 -5.08 -17.25
C ARG A 100 -65.48 -5.59 -15.85
N THR A 101 -64.49 -4.99 -15.22
CA THR A 101 -64.00 -5.36 -13.89
C THR A 101 -64.04 -4.11 -13.01
N ALA A 102 -64.73 -4.17 -11.87
CA ALA A 102 -64.76 -3.07 -10.91
C ALA A 102 -63.51 -3.13 -10.02
N LEU A 103 -62.80 -2.02 -9.90
CA LEU A 103 -61.66 -1.87 -9.00
C LEU A 103 -62.13 -1.03 -7.81
N VAL A 104 -62.06 -1.59 -6.61
CA VAL A 104 -62.38 -0.88 -5.38
C VAL A 104 -61.13 -0.12 -4.96
N LEU A 105 -61.26 1.19 -4.74
CA LEU A 105 -60.15 2.03 -4.30
C LEU A 105 -59.75 1.67 -2.85
N ASP A 106 -58.47 1.87 -2.54
CA ASP A 106 -57.83 1.60 -1.25
C ASP A 106 -57.97 0.15 -0.74
N ARG A 107 -58.32 -0.79 -1.62
CA ARG A 107 -58.30 -2.23 -1.33
C ARG A 107 -57.19 -2.95 -2.09
N THR A 108 -56.70 -3.99 -1.43
CA THR A 108 -55.62 -4.83 -1.90
C THR A 108 -56.11 -5.81 -2.95
N LEU A 109 -55.47 -5.80 -4.11
CA LEU A 109 -55.73 -6.73 -5.21
C LEU A 109 -54.45 -7.52 -5.47
N SER A 110 -54.59 -8.78 -5.90
CA SER A 110 -53.47 -9.65 -6.23
C SER A 110 -53.35 -9.78 -7.74
N LEU A 111 -52.33 -9.15 -8.32
CA LEU A 111 -51.91 -9.26 -9.72
C LEU A 111 -51.02 -10.48 -9.91
N ILE A 112 -51.55 -11.52 -10.52
CA ILE A 112 -50.85 -12.79 -10.74
C ILE A 112 -50.27 -12.79 -12.15
N LEU A 113 -48.95 -12.89 -12.29
CA LEU A 113 -48.25 -13.11 -13.55
C LEU A 113 -47.67 -14.52 -13.62
N THR A 114 -47.75 -15.20 -14.75
CA THR A 114 -47.16 -16.53 -14.93
C THR A 114 -46.16 -16.51 -16.07
N ASP A 115 -44.96 -17.03 -15.86
CA ASP A 115 -43.96 -17.30 -16.90
C ASP A 115 -43.68 -18.81 -17.01
N ALA A 116 -42.66 -19.19 -17.79
CA ALA A 116 -42.30 -20.60 -18.01
C ALA A 116 -41.78 -21.31 -16.74
N ASN A 117 -41.34 -20.54 -15.73
CA ASN A 117 -40.71 -21.03 -14.51
C ASN A 117 -41.68 -21.06 -13.31
N GLY A 118 -42.82 -20.36 -13.40
CA GLY A 118 -43.87 -20.42 -12.38
C GLY A 118 -44.84 -19.25 -12.43
N SER A 119 -45.64 -19.12 -11.38
CA SER A 119 -46.56 -17.99 -11.20
C SER A 119 -46.11 -17.14 -10.03
N THR A 120 -46.16 -15.83 -10.21
CA THR A 120 -45.88 -14.82 -9.21
C THR A 120 -47.13 -14.02 -8.93
N THR A 121 -47.42 -13.82 -7.65
CA THR A 121 -48.59 -13.06 -7.20
C THR A 121 -48.12 -11.77 -6.59
N GLN A 122 -48.64 -10.67 -7.10
CA GLN A 122 -48.21 -9.36 -6.72
C GLN A 122 -49.33 -8.49 -6.21
N THR A 123 -49.17 -8.00 -5.01
CA THR A 123 -50.12 -7.08 -4.42
C THR A 123 -50.10 -5.70 -5.10
N VAL A 124 -51.28 -5.20 -5.52
CA VAL A 124 -51.49 -3.87 -6.10
C VAL A 124 -52.69 -3.18 -5.44
N VAL A 125 -52.55 -1.88 -5.16
CA VAL A 125 -53.61 -1.05 -4.54
C VAL A 125 -53.85 0.16 -5.44
N PHE A 126 -55.12 0.44 -5.74
CA PHE A 126 -55.51 1.63 -6.51
C PHE A 126 -56.00 2.70 -5.55
N THR A 127 -55.30 3.84 -5.48
CA THR A 127 -55.66 5.00 -4.66
C THR A 127 -55.90 6.22 -5.56
N ILE A 128 -56.55 7.27 -5.03
CA ILE A 128 -56.59 8.60 -5.66
C ILE A 128 -55.69 9.50 -4.83
N GLU A 129 -54.71 10.15 -5.46
CA GLU A 129 -53.80 11.05 -4.77
C GLU A 129 -54.34 12.48 -4.66
N ASP A 130 -53.83 13.22 -3.68
CA ASP A 130 -54.22 14.61 -3.46
C ASP A 130 -53.83 15.48 -4.67
N GLY A 131 -54.79 16.23 -5.19
CA GLY A 131 -54.65 17.01 -6.43
C GLY A 131 -55.03 16.28 -7.73
N GLU A 132 -55.42 15.00 -7.70
CA GLU A 132 -55.87 14.28 -8.91
C GLU A 132 -57.30 14.62 -9.36
N ILE A 133 -58.16 15.17 -8.48
CA ILE A 133 -59.48 15.69 -8.85
C ILE A 133 -59.40 17.21 -9.01
N ALA A 134 -59.40 17.68 -10.26
CA ALA A 134 -59.35 19.08 -10.60
C ALA A 134 -60.76 19.66 -10.89
N PRO A 135 -60.99 20.98 -10.76
CA PRO A 135 -62.32 21.60 -10.95
C PRO A 135 -62.99 21.34 -12.31
N ASN A 136 -62.18 21.11 -13.35
CA ASN A 136 -62.61 20.71 -14.70
C ASN A 136 -63.15 19.26 -14.76
N HIS A 137 -62.90 18.44 -13.74
CA HIS A 137 -63.50 17.11 -13.57
C HIS A 137 -64.92 17.21 -13.01
N LEU A 138 -65.24 18.28 -12.26
CA LEU A 138 -66.56 18.53 -11.65
C LEU A 138 -67.46 19.43 -12.51
N SER A 139 -66.92 20.33 -13.33
CA SER A 139 -67.71 21.27 -14.16
C SER A 139 -68.55 20.61 -15.28
N LYS A 140 -68.34 19.33 -15.56
CA LYS A 140 -69.04 18.57 -16.60
C LYS A 140 -70.43 18.04 -16.18
N VAL A 141 -70.87 18.29 -14.93
CA VAL A 141 -72.19 17.85 -14.42
C VAL A 141 -73.32 18.88 -14.58
N GLY A 142 -73.06 20.09 -15.13
CA GLY A 142 -74.10 21.04 -15.55
C GLY A 142 -74.77 21.90 -14.47
N ALA A 143 -74.12 22.14 -13.32
CA ALA A 143 -74.65 22.98 -12.24
C ALA A 143 -74.78 24.49 -12.61
N GLN A 144 -75.76 25.18 -12.02
CA GLN A 144 -76.03 26.63 -12.18
C GLN A 144 -76.11 27.34 -10.81
N ASP A 145 -76.08 28.68 -10.81
CA ASP A 145 -76.09 29.50 -9.59
C ASP A 145 -77.41 29.30 -8.81
N GLY A 146 -77.30 29.06 -7.49
CA GLY A 146 -78.44 28.71 -6.63
C GLY A 146 -78.81 27.21 -6.59
N HIS A 147 -78.06 26.34 -7.28
CA HIS A 147 -78.19 24.88 -7.14
C HIS A 147 -77.22 24.29 -6.10
N VAL A 148 -77.70 23.30 -5.36
CA VAL A 148 -76.91 22.50 -4.40
C VAL A 148 -76.99 21.01 -4.74
N LEU A 149 -75.93 20.26 -4.41
CA LEU A 149 -75.92 18.79 -4.52
C LEU A 149 -76.69 18.20 -3.34
N LYS A 150 -77.78 17.50 -3.65
CA LYS A 150 -78.68 16.88 -2.67
C LYS A 150 -78.78 15.38 -2.97
N PHE A 151 -78.49 14.54 -1.97
CA PHE A 151 -78.72 13.10 -2.08
C PHE A 151 -80.22 12.82 -2.02
N ASN A 152 -80.78 12.21 -3.07
CA ASN A 152 -82.22 11.97 -3.15
C ASN A 152 -82.65 10.61 -2.54
N GLY A 153 -81.72 9.90 -1.90
CA GLY A 153 -81.93 8.58 -1.31
C GLY A 153 -81.54 7.41 -2.22
N SER A 154 -81.11 7.66 -3.46
CA SER A 154 -80.54 6.62 -4.34
C SER A 154 -79.32 7.12 -5.11
N GLU A 155 -79.30 8.40 -5.48
CA GLU A 155 -78.17 9.05 -6.14
C GLU A 155 -78.03 10.53 -5.73
N TRP A 156 -76.86 11.11 -6.00
CA TRP A 156 -76.60 12.53 -5.78
C TRP A 156 -77.09 13.34 -6.99
N VAL A 157 -78.03 14.27 -6.77
CA VAL A 157 -78.61 15.12 -7.83
C VAL A 157 -78.48 16.61 -7.51
N LEU A 158 -78.56 17.46 -8.54
CA LEU A 158 -78.61 18.92 -8.38
C LEU A 158 -80.04 19.39 -8.05
N SER A 159 -80.20 20.32 -7.11
CA SER A 159 -81.52 20.82 -6.68
C SER A 159 -81.47 22.31 -6.27
N SER A 160 -82.56 23.06 -6.48
CA SER A 160 -82.71 24.48 -6.07
C SER A 160 -83.25 24.59 -4.64
N ILE A 161 -82.92 25.68 -3.92
CA ILE A 161 -83.52 26.02 -2.61
C ILE A 161 -84.92 26.63 -2.87
N GLY A 162 -86.00 25.95 -2.48
CA GLY A 162 -87.38 26.41 -2.74
C GLY A 162 -87.98 27.25 -1.60
N GLY A 163 -88.80 28.27 -1.91
CA GLY A 163 -89.71 28.94 -0.98
C GLY A 163 -89.67 30.48 -0.87
N LEU A 164 -88.70 31.16 -1.49
CA LEU A 164 -88.56 32.63 -1.39
C LEU A 164 -88.53 33.27 -2.77
N THR A 165 -89.23 34.39 -2.96
CA THR A 165 -89.32 35.12 -4.23
C THR A 165 -88.96 36.59 -4.05
N TYR A 166 -87.93 37.06 -4.76
CA TYR A 166 -87.48 38.46 -4.66
C TYR A 166 -88.37 39.39 -5.49
N ARG A 167 -88.90 40.45 -4.87
CA ARG A 167 -89.86 41.39 -5.48
C ARG A 167 -89.32 42.79 -5.74
N GLY A 168 -88.19 43.16 -5.13
CA GLY A 168 -87.50 44.42 -5.43
C GLY A 168 -86.93 45.13 -4.22
N VAL A 169 -86.66 46.43 -4.35
CA VAL A 169 -86.11 47.28 -3.29
C VAL A 169 -87.21 48.21 -2.77
N TRP A 170 -87.26 48.42 -1.46
CA TRP A 170 -88.22 49.31 -0.79
C TRP A 170 -87.52 50.41 0.02
N ASP A 171 -88.01 51.64 -0.09
CA ASP A 171 -87.53 52.80 0.67
C ASP A 171 -88.28 52.90 1.99
N ALA A 172 -87.60 52.53 3.08
CA ALA A 172 -88.23 52.46 4.39
C ALA A 172 -88.42 53.84 5.07
N ASN A 173 -88.26 54.97 4.37
CA ASN A 173 -88.53 56.32 4.89
C ASN A 173 -89.75 57.00 4.29
N ASP A 174 -90.38 56.42 3.26
CA ASP A 174 -91.42 57.09 2.48
C ASP A 174 -92.79 57.14 3.19
N GLY A 175 -92.91 56.48 4.35
CA GLY A 175 -94.14 56.38 5.14
C GLY A 175 -95.23 55.52 4.49
N GLN A 176 -94.90 54.74 3.46
CA GLN A 176 -95.80 53.80 2.79
C GLN A 176 -95.28 52.36 2.91
N GLU A 177 -96.19 51.40 2.92
CA GLU A 177 -95.80 49.99 2.89
C GLU A 177 -95.16 49.60 1.54
N PRO A 178 -94.33 48.55 1.49
CA PRO A 178 -93.82 48.00 0.24
C PRO A 178 -94.97 47.75 -0.74
N ASN A 179 -94.72 48.02 -2.03
CA ASN A 179 -95.74 47.97 -3.09
C ASN A 179 -96.88 49.01 -2.96
N GLY A 180 -96.69 50.07 -2.16
CA GLY A 180 -97.66 51.15 -2.01
C GLY A 180 -98.93 50.73 -1.24
N GLY A 181 -98.81 49.72 -0.38
CA GLY A 181 -99.90 49.17 0.44
C GLY A 181 -100.89 48.26 -0.29
N ASP A 182 -100.68 47.94 -1.57
CA ASP A 182 -101.50 46.93 -2.27
C ASP A 182 -100.95 45.52 -1.99
N THR A 183 -101.53 44.87 -0.99
CA THR A 183 -101.14 43.52 -0.53
C THR A 183 -101.90 42.39 -1.24
N ALA A 184 -102.85 42.70 -2.13
CA ALA A 184 -103.70 41.69 -2.77
C ALA A 184 -102.98 40.77 -3.78
N ASN A 185 -101.75 41.11 -4.19
CA ASN A 185 -100.95 40.38 -5.19
C ASN A 185 -99.61 39.85 -4.63
N LEU A 186 -99.50 39.71 -3.31
CA LEU A 186 -98.35 39.14 -2.64
C LEU A 186 -98.65 37.68 -2.22
N LEU A 187 -97.68 36.80 -2.41
CA LEU A 187 -97.69 35.40 -1.99
C LEU A 187 -96.68 35.21 -0.85
N GLY A 188 -96.89 34.19 -0.02
CA GLY A 188 -95.96 33.86 1.06
C GLY A 188 -94.53 33.67 0.56
N GLY A 189 -93.59 34.35 1.20
CA GLY A 189 -92.17 34.30 0.84
C GLY A 189 -91.74 35.33 -0.20
N ASP A 190 -92.66 36.18 -0.67
CA ASP A 190 -92.34 37.37 -1.45
C ASP A 190 -91.59 38.38 -0.57
N TYR A 191 -90.42 38.85 -0.99
CA TYR A 191 -89.62 39.77 -0.17
C TYR A 191 -89.05 40.94 -0.95
N TYR A 192 -88.95 42.07 -0.26
CA TYR A 192 -88.26 43.28 -0.69
C TYR A 192 -87.02 43.50 0.18
N VAL A 193 -85.95 44.03 -0.41
CA VAL A 193 -84.74 44.41 0.33
C VAL A 193 -84.80 45.91 0.63
N VAL A 194 -84.49 46.31 1.86
CA VAL A 194 -84.58 47.71 2.29
C VAL A 194 -83.40 48.54 1.80
N ASP A 195 -83.67 49.63 1.08
CA ASP A 195 -82.72 50.70 0.75
C ASP A 195 -83.47 51.97 0.24
N PRO A 196 -83.32 53.15 0.87
CA PRO A 196 -82.53 53.44 2.07
C PRO A 196 -83.15 52.94 3.38
N ALA A 197 -82.30 52.79 4.39
CA ALA A 197 -82.69 52.51 5.78
C ALA A 197 -83.68 53.55 6.28
N GLY A 198 -84.68 53.13 7.06
CA GLY A 198 -85.71 54.02 7.55
C GLY A 198 -86.56 53.41 8.65
N SER A 199 -87.56 54.17 9.10
CA SER A 199 -88.40 53.82 10.25
C SER A 199 -89.89 53.78 9.92
N THR A 200 -90.25 53.59 8.65
CA THR A 200 -91.64 53.31 8.28
C THR A 200 -92.06 52.01 8.96
N ASP A 201 -93.03 52.09 9.86
CA ASP A 201 -93.58 50.94 10.56
C ASP A 201 -94.60 50.22 9.69
N LEU A 202 -94.30 48.97 9.34
CA LEU A 202 -95.20 48.10 8.59
C LEU A 202 -96.23 47.40 9.46
N THR A 203 -96.22 47.65 10.78
CA THR A 203 -97.19 47.15 11.76
C THR A 203 -97.33 45.62 11.79
N GLY A 204 -96.31 44.88 11.32
CA GLY A 204 -96.31 43.42 11.21
C GLY A 204 -95.05 42.79 11.81
N GLY A 205 -95.17 42.02 12.89
CA GLY A 205 -94.03 41.31 13.49
C GLY A 205 -93.01 42.19 14.22
N HIS A 206 -92.12 41.57 15.00
CA HIS A 206 -91.16 42.31 15.83
C HIS A 206 -90.05 42.95 14.97
N GLY A 207 -89.79 44.25 15.18
CA GLY A 207 -88.70 44.98 14.52
C GLY A 207 -89.01 45.54 13.13
N THR A 208 -90.27 45.60 12.71
CA THR A 208 -90.70 46.19 11.43
C THR A 208 -90.96 47.69 11.45
N ASP A 209 -90.58 48.35 12.53
CA ASP A 209 -90.60 49.80 12.75
C ASP A 209 -89.20 50.43 12.61
N SER A 210 -88.17 49.61 12.38
CA SER A 210 -86.80 50.05 12.18
C SER A 210 -86.12 49.16 11.15
N TRP A 211 -85.53 49.76 10.12
CA TRP A 211 -84.92 49.03 9.02
C TRP A 211 -83.54 49.58 8.68
N ASP A 212 -82.53 48.70 8.67
CA ASP A 212 -81.20 48.99 8.14
C ASP A 212 -81.13 48.62 6.65
N VAL A 213 -80.20 49.24 5.91
CA VAL A 213 -79.97 48.90 4.51
C VAL A 213 -79.57 47.43 4.40
N GLY A 214 -80.27 46.69 3.55
CA GLY A 214 -80.04 45.28 3.30
C GLY A 214 -80.85 44.33 4.18
N ASP A 215 -81.63 44.82 5.15
CA ASP A 215 -82.67 44.02 5.80
C ASP A 215 -83.75 43.60 4.80
N TRP A 216 -84.44 42.50 5.04
CA TRP A 216 -85.48 41.99 4.13
C TRP A 216 -86.85 42.17 4.78
N ALA A 217 -87.74 42.89 4.10
CA ALA A 217 -89.17 42.92 4.40
C ALA A 217 -89.85 41.79 3.62
N ILE A 218 -90.29 40.75 4.31
CA ILE A 218 -90.88 39.54 3.72
C ILE A 218 -92.37 39.48 4.03
N TRP A 219 -93.18 39.14 3.03
CA TRP A 219 -94.61 38.97 3.18
C TRP A 219 -94.91 37.56 3.70
N ASN A 220 -95.57 37.51 4.85
CA ASN A 220 -96.15 36.30 5.41
C ASN A 220 -97.65 36.31 5.10
N ASP A 221 -98.06 35.48 4.15
CA ASP A 221 -99.46 35.38 3.71
C ASP A 221 -100.33 34.57 4.69
N GLU A 222 -99.74 33.68 5.49
CA GLU A 222 -100.46 32.95 6.55
C GLU A 222 -100.90 33.88 7.68
N GLU A 223 -100.04 34.82 8.08
CA GLU A 223 -100.35 35.81 9.13
C GLU A 223 -100.81 37.16 8.57
N ASN A 224 -100.87 37.28 7.25
CA ASN A 224 -101.26 38.47 6.47
C ASN A 224 -100.57 39.75 6.95
N ARG A 225 -99.25 39.67 7.13
CA ARG A 225 -98.41 40.78 7.61
C ARG A 225 -97.02 40.74 7.00
N TRP A 226 -96.36 41.89 7.03
CA TRP A 226 -94.92 41.97 6.78
C TRP A 226 -94.15 41.40 7.97
N GLU A 227 -92.98 40.84 7.72
CA GLU A 227 -92.01 40.45 8.73
C GLU A 227 -90.61 40.91 8.29
N LYS A 228 -89.70 41.01 9.25
CA LYS A 228 -88.32 41.40 9.00
C LYS A 228 -87.39 40.22 9.16
N ILE A 229 -86.52 40.01 8.18
CA ILE A 229 -85.29 39.24 8.35
C ILE A 229 -84.15 40.24 8.38
N SER A 230 -83.51 40.40 9.54
CA SER A 230 -82.39 41.33 9.63
C SER A 230 -81.14 40.75 8.99
N ASN A 231 -80.43 41.59 8.24
CA ASN A 231 -79.13 41.30 7.68
C ASN A 231 -77.98 41.54 8.69
N LYS A 232 -78.31 41.85 9.94
CA LYS A 232 -77.37 41.84 11.06
C LYS A 232 -77.46 40.50 11.81
N ILE A 233 -76.31 39.91 12.11
CA ILE A 233 -76.20 38.77 13.03
C ILE A 233 -76.46 39.31 14.45
N ALA A 234 -77.60 38.96 15.05
CA ALA A 234 -77.92 39.40 16.41
C ALA A 234 -76.95 38.76 17.43
N PRO A 235 -76.25 39.55 18.28
CA PRO A 235 -75.72 39.04 19.54
C PRO A 235 -76.89 38.71 20.48
N ALA A 236 -76.77 37.60 21.21
CA ALA A 236 -77.81 37.07 22.10
C ALA A 236 -78.39 38.13 23.04
N GLU A 237 -79.73 38.24 23.04
CA GLU A 237 -80.51 39.08 23.94
C GLU A 237 -80.53 38.49 25.37
N SER A 238 -80.39 39.36 26.36
CA SER A 238 -80.57 39.07 27.79
C SER A 238 -81.68 39.97 28.34
N ASP A 239 -82.91 39.47 28.38
CA ASP A 239 -84.09 40.20 28.86
C ASP A 239 -84.24 40.04 30.39
N PRO A 240 -84.65 41.09 31.14
CA PRO A 240 -85.94 40.98 31.81
C PRO A 240 -86.65 42.33 32.02
N THR A 241 -87.47 42.78 31.06
CA THR A 241 -88.69 43.57 31.32
C THR A 241 -89.62 43.56 30.11
N ILE A 242 -90.67 42.75 30.23
CA ILE A 242 -91.75 42.47 29.27
C ILE A 242 -92.59 43.71 28.90
N THR A 243 -93.07 43.78 27.64
CA THR A 243 -94.48 44.12 27.36
C THR A 243 -94.96 43.60 26.00
N GLU A 244 -96.02 42.78 26.07
CA GLU A 244 -96.98 42.32 25.04
C GLU A 244 -96.49 41.94 23.62
N ASN A 245 -96.64 40.64 23.32
CA ASN A 245 -96.61 39.96 22.00
C ASN A 245 -95.31 39.29 21.51
N SER A 246 -94.45 38.78 22.40
CA SER A 246 -93.47 37.74 22.01
C SER A 246 -93.89 36.35 22.52
N ILE A 247 -93.83 35.35 21.63
CA ILE A 247 -94.11 33.95 21.96
C ILE A 247 -92.94 33.42 22.80
N LYS A 248 -93.24 33.02 24.03
CA LYS A 248 -92.28 32.57 25.04
C LYS A 248 -91.69 31.20 24.69
N ASP A 249 -90.38 31.09 24.55
CA ASP A 249 -89.67 29.82 24.37
C ASP A 249 -89.07 29.31 25.69
N GLY A 250 -89.94 28.81 26.56
CA GLY A 250 -89.55 28.08 27.77
C GLY A 250 -89.83 28.79 29.11
N VAL A 251 -89.89 27.97 30.16
CA VAL A 251 -90.06 28.37 31.56
C VAL A 251 -88.67 28.59 32.15
N ASP A 252 -88.38 29.78 32.67
CA ASP A 252 -87.10 30.06 33.33
C ASP A 252 -87.16 29.74 34.84
N VAL A 253 -86.00 29.47 35.44
CA VAL A 253 -85.87 29.04 36.84
C VAL A 253 -86.45 30.05 37.85
N SER A 254 -86.47 31.35 37.55
CA SER A 254 -87.04 32.41 38.39
C SER A 254 -88.58 32.33 38.49
N GLU A 255 -89.23 31.67 37.53
CA GLU A 255 -90.66 31.35 37.55
C GLU A 255 -90.97 30.02 38.26
N LEU A 256 -89.93 29.29 38.69
CA LEU A 256 -90.00 28.04 39.44
C LEU A 256 -89.62 28.22 40.94
N LEU A 257 -89.35 29.44 41.40
CA LEU A 257 -89.04 29.75 42.80
C LEU A 257 -90.31 30.08 43.61
N ASN A 258 -90.55 29.33 44.68
CA ASN A 258 -91.78 29.41 45.49
C ASN A 258 -91.77 30.58 46.48
N GLY A 259 -92.15 31.77 46.01
CA GLY A 259 -92.59 32.86 46.87
C GLY A 259 -94.08 32.69 47.21
N SER A 260 -94.38 32.22 48.42
CA SER A 260 -95.71 32.21 49.08
C SER A 260 -96.94 32.11 48.15
N ASN A 261 -97.40 30.87 47.89
CA ASN A 261 -98.75 30.55 47.38
C ASN A 261 -99.15 31.11 46.01
N LYS A 262 -98.21 31.51 45.14
CA LYS A 262 -98.63 32.11 43.86
C LYS A 262 -98.93 31.12 42.74
N TYR A 263 -98.19 30.01 42.58
CA TYR A 263 -98.46 29.07 41.45
C TYR A 263 -98.29 27.55 41.72
N PHE A 264 -97.76 27.09 42.87
CA PHE A 264 -97.82 25.68 43.31
C PHE A 264 -98.31 25.59 44.77
N ILE A 265 -99.35 24.79 45.02
CA ILE A 265 -100.00 24.64 46.35
C ILE A 265 -99.36 23.51 47.18
N TYR A 266 -98.31 22.87 46.67
CA TYR A 266 -97.67 21.73 47.32
C TYR A 266 -96.78 22.19 48.49
N LYS A 267 -97.09 21.68 49.69
CA LYS A 267 -96.34 21.91 50.91
C LYS A 267 -95.74 20.57 51.39
N PRO A 268 -94.43 20.34 51.23
CA PRO A 268 -93.82 19.14 51.78
C PRO A 268 -93.99 19.07 53.30
N ASN A 269 -94.71 18.04 53.81
CA ASN A 269 -95.07 17.89 55.23
C ASN A 269 -95.78 19.13 55.81
N ASP A 270 -96.77 19.63 55.07
CA ASP A 270 -97.64 20.76 55.43
C ASP A 270 -96.93 22.10 55.71
N THR A 271 -95.62 22.18 55.45
CA THR A 271 -94.81 23.39 55.63
C THR A 271 -94.43 23.95 54.25
N ALA A 272 -94.72 25.22 54.00
CA ALA A 272 -94.33 25.88 52.75
C ALA A 272 -92.85 26.29 52.80
N CYS A 273 -92.16 26.23 51.67
CA CYS A 273 -90.79 26.74 51.57
C CYS A 273 -90.75 28.25 51.79
N SER A 274 -89.67 28.73 52.41
CA SER A 274 -89.41 30.15 52.62
C SER A 274 -88.91 30.81 51.33
N ASP A 275 -88.99 32.12 51.27
CA ASP A 275 -88.47 32.89 50.14
C ASP A 275 -86.96 32.64 49.96
N GLY A 276 -86.56 32.24 48.76
CA GLY A 276 -85.19 31.82 48.44
C GLY A 276 -84.86 30.33 48.71
N GLU A 277 -85.80 29.54 49.24
CA GLU A 277 -85.65 28.09 49.35
C GLU A 277 -86.23 27.36 48.13
N ILE A 278 -85.58 26.27 47.72
CA ILE A 278 -85.96 25.40 46.60
C ILE A 278 -86.45 24.04 47.10
N LEU A 279 -87.39 23.43 46.36
CA LEU A 279 -87.85 22.06 46.59
C LEU A 279 -86.77 21.05 46.17
N MET A 280 -86.30 20.24 47.11
CA MET A 280 -85.26 19.23 46.90
C MET A 280 -85.74 17.86 47.39
N TRP A 281 -85.52 16.81 46.60
CA TRP A 281 -85.86 15.45 47.01
C TRP A 281 -84.82 14.92 47.99
N SER A 282 -85.24 14.57 49.20
CA SER A 282 -84.41 13.90 50.20
C SER A 282 -84.59 12.39 50.07
N SER A 283 -83.50 11.70 49.75
CA SER A 283 -83.49 10.23 49.68
C SER A 283 -83.54 9.59 51.08
N THR A 284 -83.10 10.30 52.11
CA THR A 284 -83.10 9.83 53.51
C THR A 284 -84.51 9.75 54.06
N ASP A 285 -85.33 10.79 53.83
CA ASP A 285 -86.72 10.84 54.29
C ASP A 285 -87.72 10.45 53.20
N SER A 286 -87.22 10.10 51.99
CA SER A 286 -87.99 9.66 50.82
C SER A 286 -89.15 10.60 50.47
N ARG A 287 -88.90 11.91 50.56
CA ARG A 287 -89.89 12.96 50.30
C ARG A 287 -89.21 14.24 49.81
N TRP A 288 -89.98 15.09 49.17
CA TRP A 288 -89.56 16.45 48.86
C TRP A 288 -89.47 17.28 50.15
N GLU A 289 -88.46 18.15 50.25
CA GLU A 289 -88.16 19.07 51.36
C GLU A 289 -87.74 20.43 50.81
N CYS A 290 -87.70 21.48 51.64
CA CYS A 290 -87.25 22.83 51.25
C CYS A 290 -85.77 23.02 51.65
N SER A 291 -84.94 23.61 50.77
CA SER A 291 -83.49 23.83 51.00
C SER A 291 -83.03 25.20 50.50
N ALA A 292 -82.10 25.84 51.22
CA ALA A 292 -81.69 27.23 50.99
C ALA A 292 -80.43 27.45 50.12
N THR A 293 -79.77 26.41 49.61
CA THR A 293 -78.51 26.56 48.85
C THR A 293 -78.43 25.66 47.62
N MET A 294 -78.13 26.26 46.45
CA MET A 294 -77.59 25.55 45.28
C MET A 294 -76.08 25.39 45.48
N ASN A 295 -75.62 24.20 45.87
CA ASN A 295 -74.21 23.91 45.74
C ASN A 295 -73.87 23.83 44.24
N ASN A 296 -72.83 24.56 43.84
CA ASN A 296 -72.00 24.30 42.65
C ASN A 296 -72.25 25.10 41.35
N VAL A 297 -71.88 26.40 41.34
CA VAL A 297 -71.53 27.12 40.10
C VAL A 297 -70.18 27.84 40.29
N VAL A 298 -69.16 27.44 39.53
CA VAL A 298 -67.83 28.06 39.51
C VAL A 298 -67.80 29.14 38.43
N THR A 299 -67.58 30.41 38.79
CA THR A 299 -67.32 31.50 37.84
C THR A 299 -65.80 31.68 37.64
N HIS A 300 -65.34 31.71 36.39
CA HIS A 300 -63.93 31.86 36.02
C HIS A 300 -63.63 33.31 35.62
N ASP A 301 -62.82 34.03 36.42
CA ASP A 301 -62.46 35.44 36.20
C ASP A 301 -61.09 35.63 35.54
N GLY A 302 -60.69 34.72 34.65
CA GLY A 302 -59.58 34.92 33.70
C GLY A 302 -58.19 35.23 34.28
N THR A 303 -57.99 35.20 35.61
CA THR A 303 -56.70 35.52 36.23
C THR A 303 -56.26 34.54 37.33
N ASN A 304 -57.09 33.55 37.69
CA ASN A 304 -56.71 32.45 38.59
C ASN A 304 -57.04 31.07 38.00
N SER A 305 -56.08 30.15 38.09
CA SER A 305 -56.22 28.74 37.70
C SER A 305 -57.23 28.02 38.61
N ILE A 306 -58.13 27.22 38.02
CA ILE A 306 -59.15 26.44 38.74
C ILE A 306 -58.43 25.43 39.65
N ASN A 307 -58.61 25.53 40.96
CA ASN A 307 -57.98 24.60 41.92
C ASN A 307 -58.88 23.39 42.24
N ALA A 308 -58.27 22.32 42.74
CA ALA A 308 -58.91 21.01 42.93
C ALA A 308 -60.14 21.04 43.87
N GLN A 309 -60.24 22.03 44.75
CA GLN A 309 -61.40 22.20 45.64
C GLN A 309 -62.64 22.76 44.92
N GLN A 310 -62.45 23.48 43.81
CA GLN A 310 -63.55 24.10 43.06
C GLN A 310 -64.27 23.10 42.13
N ILE A 311 -63.68 21.95 41.82
CA ILE A 311 -64.26 20.93 40.92
C ILE A 311 -65.01 19.82 41.69
N CYS A 312 -64.76 19.66 42.99
CA CYS A 312 -65.39 18.63 43.82
C CYS A 312 -66.56 19.18 44.63
N ASP A 313 -67.79 18.82 44.24
CA ASP A 313 -68.96 18.96 45.10
C ASP A 313 -68.79 18.10 46.37
N THR A 314 -69.12 18.66 47.51
CA THR A 314 -68.90 18.06 48.84
C THR A 314 -69.65 16.74 49.01
N GLY A 315 -68.92 15.62 49.12
CA GLY A 315 -69.43 14.43 49.83
C GLY A 315 -69.12 13.04 49.27
N GLY A 316 -68.47 12.90 48.10
CA GLY A 316 -68.13 11.58 47.53
C GLY A 316 -66.64 11.27 47.62
N ALA A 317 -66.26 10.17 48.28
CA ALA A 317 -64.88 9.75 48.55
C ALA A 317 -64.00 9.36 47.33
N ASN A 318 -64.19 9.94 46.14
CA ASN A 318 -63.46 9.58 44.92
C ASN A 318 -62.90 10.78 44.12
N CYS A 319 -62.57 11.90 44.75
CA CYS A 319 -61.76 12.97 44.12
C CYS A 319 -60.26 12.59 43.99
N GLN A 320 -59.95 11.37 43.57
CA GLN A 320 -58.58 10.86 43.41
C GLN A 320 -58.07 10.84 41.95
N GLU A 321 -58.83 11.38 40.99
CA GLU A 321 -58.47 11.37 39.56
C GLU A 321 -58.54 12.77 38.89
N ILE A 322 -58.66 13.87 39.65
CA ILE A 322 -58.61 15.25 39.12
C ILE A 322 -57.20 15.65 38.66
N SER A 323 -56.24 14.81 39.01
CA SER A 323 -54.87 14.87 38.60
C SER A 323 -54.75 14.96 37.04
N LYS A 324 -55.72 14.48 36.24
CA LYS A 324 -55.68 14.46 34.75
C LYS A 324 -55.78 15.81 34.01
N ILE A 325 -55.99 16.94 34.69
CA ILE A 325 -56.04 18.25 34.03
C ILE A 325 -54.66 18.90 34.08
N VAL A 326 -54.06 19.10 32.91
CA VAL A 326 -52.75 19.76 32.76
C VAL A 326 -52.92 21.28 32.92
N GLN A 327 -52.31 21.86 33.96
CA GLN A 327 -52.32 23.31 34.17
C GLN A 327 -51.26 23.99 33.28
N VAL A 328 -51.63 25.11 32.65
CA VAL A 328 -50.70 26.01 31.95
C VAL A 328 -50.30 27.17 32.87
N ASP A 329 -49.10 27.70 32.67
CA ASP A 329 -48.61 28.90 33.35
C ASP A 329 -49.34 30.16 32.88
N SER A 330 -49.03 31.30 33.51
CA SER A 330 -49.63 32.60 33.20
C SER A 330 -49.39 33.10 31.77
N ASN A 331 -48.53 32.42 30.99
CA ASN A 331 -48.26 32.72 29.59
C ASN A 331 -48.88 31.67 28.65
N SER A 332 -49.82 30.86 29.15
CA SER A 332 -50.47 29.77 28.41
C SER A 332 -49.50 28.68 27.92
N LYS A 333 -48.39 28.46 28.64
CA LYS A 333 -47.40 27.41 28.34
C LYS A 333 -47.37 26.36 29.45
N LEU A 334 -46.92 25.15 29.17
CA LEU A 334 -46.72 24.14 30.22
C LEU A 334 -45.61 24.61 31.19
N PRO A 335 -45.81 24.56 32.53
CA PRO A 335 -44.81 25.01 33.50
C PRO A 335 -43.47 24.27 33.35
N ALA A 336 -42.42 24.99 32.94
CA ALA A 336 -41.23 24.42 32.33
C ALA A 336 -40.08 24.05 33.30
N VAL A 337 -40.32 23.45 34.47
CA VAL A 337 -39.20 23.26 35.44
C VAL A 337 -38.71 21.82 35.65
N ASP A 338 -39.46 20.78 35.29
CA ASP A 338 -38.95 19.39 35.45
C ASP A 338 -39.85 18.34 34.79
N GLY A 339 -41.16 18.62 34.64
CA GLY A 339 -42.14 17.61 34.24
C GLY A 339 -42.74 16.86 35.44
N SER A 340 -42.17 17.01 36.65
CA SER A 340 -42.74 16.54 37.93
C SER A 340 -44.15 17.05 38.27
N LEU A 341 -44.67 18.05 37.54
CA LEU A 341 -46.03 18.57 37.68
C LEU A 341 -46.98 18.07 36.56
N LEU A 342 -46.51 17.24 35.63
CA LEU A 342 -47.30 16.58 34.56
C LEU A 342 -47.61 15.12 34.91
N THR A 343 -47.85 14.81 36.19
CA THR A 343 -47.92 13.44 36.73
C THR A 343 -49.08 12.58 36.23
N ASN A 344 -50.02 13.14 35.45
CA ASN A 344 -51.26 12.47 35.05
C ASN A 344 -51.49 12.44 33.55
N LEU A 345 -50.55 12.99 32.79
CA LEU A 345 -50.25 12.41 31.50
C LEU A 345 -49.38 11.18 31.78
N PRO A 346 -49.58 10.01 31.14
CA PRO A 346 -48.70 8.87 31.29
C PRO A 346 -47.39 9.16 30.56
N VAL A 347 -46.63 10.11 31.08
CA VAL A 347 -45.27 10.40 30.65
C VAL A 347 -44.41 9.91 31.80
N THR A 348 -44.00 8.65 31.70
CA THR A 348 -42.87 8.16 32.48
C THR A 348 -41.66 9.00 32.08
N THR A 349 -41.40 10.09 32.80
CA THR A 349 -40.12 10.80 32.79
C THR A 349 -39.06 9.99 33.52
N THR A 350 -39.06 8.66 33.33
CA THR A 350 -37.86 7.87 33.55
C THR A 350 -36.85 8.40 32.56
N VAL A 351 -35.82 9.07 33.08
CA VAL A 351 -34.54 9.21 32.39
C VAL A 351 -34.27 7.86 31.76
N LEU A 352 -34.06 7.81 30.44
CA LEU A 352 -33.60 6.57 29.81
C LEU A 352 -32.24 6.23 30.44
N SER A 353 -32.28 5.34 31.42
CA SER A 353 -31.20 5.04 32.34
C SER A 353 -31.32 3.56 32.70
N GLY A 354 -30.19 2.90 32.97
CA GLY A 354 -30.17 1.44 33.15
C GLY A 354 -29.98 0.64 31.87
N PHE A 355 -29.75 1.28 30.71
CA PHE A 355 -29.42 0.58 29.47
C PHE A 355 -28.29 -0.43 29.67
N THR A 356 -28.56 -1.67 29.31
CA THR A 356 -27.57 -2.74 29.24
C THR A 356 -27.32 -3.17 27.80
N THR A 357 -26.30 -3.98 27.57
CA THR A 357 -26.10 -4.61 26.26
C THR A 357 -27.15 -5.69 26.07
N GLY A 358 -28.10 -5.49 25.17
CA GLY A 358 -29.14 -6.47 24.84
C GLY A 358 -28.63 -7.56 23.90
N ALA A 359 -29.55 -8.45 23.49
CA ALA A 359 -29.23 -9.52 22.54
C ALA A 359 -28.89 -8.97 21.15
N ASN A 360 -27.89 -9.58 20.46
CA ASN A 360 -27.61 -9.32 19.04
C ASN A 360 -28.72 -9.88 18.16
N SER A 361 -29.79 -9.10 18.06
CA SER A 361 -31.00 -9.43 17.32
C SER A 361 -31.53 -8.17 16.66
N GLY A 362 -32.30 -8.33 15.58
CA GLY A 362 -32.89 -7.19 14.89
C GLY A 362 -33.85 -6.42 15.80
N VAL A 363 -33.86 -5.09 15.64
CA VAL A 363 -34.93 -4.25 16.19
C VAL A 363 -36.23 -4.59 15.46
N THR A 364 -37.26 -4.87 16.23
CA THR A 364 -38.60 -5.24 15.78
C THR A 364 -39.61 -4.16 16.17
N ASN A 365 -40.75 -4.13 15.50
CA ASN A 365 -41.83 -3.18 15.81
C ASN A 365 -42.49 -3.42 17.18
N SER A 366 -42.21 -4.55 17.84
CA SER A 366 -42.66 -4.84 19.20
C SER A 366 -41.66 -4.43 20.29
N ASP A 367 -40.49 -3.90 19.92
CA ASP A 367 -39.51 -3.42 20.89
C ASP A 367 -39.94 -2.09 21.50
N THR A 368 -39.80 -2.00 22.83
CA THR A 368 -39.79 -0.71 23.51
C THR A 368 -38.56 0.09 23.06
N VAL A 369 -38.59 1.41 23.22
CA VAL A 369 -37.42 2.27 22.91
C VAL A 369 -36.17 1.78 23.64
N GLU A 370 -36.31 1.32 24.89
CA GLU A 370 -35.23 0.72 25.68
C GLU A 370 -34.73 -0.60 25.05
N SER A 371 -35.61 -1.57 24.79
CA SER A 371 -35.23 -2.86 24.16
C SER A 371 -34.57 -2.66 22.79
N ALA A 372 -35.06 -1.71 22.00
CA ALA A 372 -34.48 -1.36 20.72
C ALA A 372 -33.05 -0.81 20.87
N ILE A 373 -32.80 0.08 21.84
CA ILE A 373 -31.47 0.62 22.13
C ILE A 373 -30.53 -0.48 22.65
N GLU A 374 -31.00 -1.35 23.53
CA GLU A 374 -30.21 -2.47 24.05
C GLU A 374 -29.85 -3.47 22.94
N LYS A 375 -30.79 -3.80 22.03
CA LYS A 375 -30.54 -4.63 20.85
C LYS A 375 -29.57 -3.98 19.87
N ILE A 376 -29.72 -2.68 19.59
CA ILE A 376 -28.77 -1.93 18.77
C ILE A 376 -27.38 -2.02 19.40
N GLN A 377 -27.25 -1.87 20.71
CA GLN A 377 -25.97 -2.02 21.40
C GLN A 377 -25.43 -3.46 21.30
N GLY A 378 -26.28 -4.48 21.39
CA GLY A 378 -25.89 -5.89 21.17
C GLY A 378 -25.42 -6.18 19.74
N GLN A 379 -26.10 -5.61 18.74
CA GLN A 379 -25.73 -5.67 17.32
C GLN A 379 -24.43 -4.93 17.05
N LEU A 380 -24.24 -3.74 17.65
CA LEU A 380 -23.00 -2.97 17.55
C LEU A 380 -21.84 -3.72 18.21
N ASN A 381 -22.03 -4.29 19.40
CA ASN A 381 -21.01 -5.10 20.07
C ASN A 381 -20.65 -6.34 19.24
N ASN A 382 -21.61 -7.01 18.61
CA ASN A 382 -21.30 -8.16 17.74
C ASN A 382 -20.62 -7.76 16.44
N LYS A 383 -21.00 -6.61 15.84
CA LYS A 383 -20.26 -6.03 14.72
C LYS A 383 -18.88 -5.57 15.15
N GLN A 384 -18.71 -5.11 16.38
CA GLN A 384 -17.42 -4.79 16.98
C GLN A 384 -16.61 -6.05 17.29
N ASP A 385 -17.21 -7.18 17.64
CA ASP A 385 -16.52 -8.48 17.71
C ASP A 385 -16.09 -8.97 16.31
N THR A 386 -16.87 -8.64 15.28
CA THR A 386 -16.50 -8.89 13.87
C THR A 386 -15.42 -7.90 13.38
N ILE A 387 -15.23 -6.78 14.08
CA ILE A 387 -14.15 -5.79 13.93
C ILE A 387 -13.29 -5.83 15.21
N SER A 388 -13.12 -7.00 15.85
CA SER A 388 -12.27 -7.17 17.05
C SER A 388 -10.90 -7.74 16.69
N ASP A 389 -10.74 -8.13 15.42
CA ASP A 389 -9.49 -7.94 14.69
C ASP A 389 -9.74 -6.88 13.60
N PRO A 390 -9.88 -5.58 13.94
CA PRO A 390 -9.48 -4.59 12.96
C PRO A 390 -8.01 -4.91 12.61
N VAL A 391 -7.53 -4.43 11.48
CA VAL A 391 -6.09 -4.30 11.24
C VAL A 391 -5.51 -3.31 12.26
N THR A 392 -5.45 -3.71 13.52
CA THR A 392 -4.78 -3.10 14.65
C THR A 392 -4.12 -4.25 15.41
N GLY A 393 -3.22 -4.95 14.72
CA GLY A 393 -2.24 -5.80 15.38
C GLY A 393 -1.49 -4.95 16.39
N THR A 394 -1.82 -5.12 17.67
CA THR A 394 -0.94 -4.77 18.78
C THR A 394 -0.08 -5.95 19.20
N GLY A 395 -0.24 -7.10 18.54
CA GLY A 395 0.73 -8.19 18.50
C GLY A 395 1.70 -7.99 17.34
N THR A 396 2.93 -8.45 17.53
CA THR A 396 4.10 -8.30 16.66
C THR A 396 4.01 -8.95 15.26
N ASP A 397 2.82 -9.29 14.77
CA ASP A 397 2.62 -10.02 13.52
C ASP A 397 1.84 -9.16 12.51
N ASN A 398 2.56 -8.57 11.57
CA ASN A 398 1.99 -7.90 10.39
C ASN A 398 1.37 -8.96 9.46
N MET A 399 0.13 -9.37 9.70
CA MET A 399 -0.64 -10.15 8.72
C MET A 399 -1.33 -9.21 7.73
N VAL A 400 -0.91 -9.34 6.47
CA VAL A 400 -1.41 -8.55 5.32
C VAL A 400 -2.90 -8.81 5.10
N ALA A 401 -3.73 -7.78 5.25
CA ALA A 401 -5.09 -7.80 4.73
C ALA A 401 -5.06 -7.63 3.20
N LEU A 402 -5.32 -8.70 2.44
CA LEU A 402 -5.44 -8.62 0.98
C LEU A 402 -6.88 -8.27 0.59
N TRP A 403 -7.07 -7.04 0.11
CA TRP A 403 -8.36 -6.59 -0.40
C TRP A 403 -8.56 -7.14 -1.82
N ASN A 404 -9.23 -8.29 -1.94
CA ASN A 404 -9.87 -8.62 -3.22
C ASN A 404 -11.09 -7.69 -3.36
N GLY A 405 -11.40 -7.25 -4.58
CA GLY A 405 -12.36 -6.17 -4.85
C GLY A 405 -13.83 -6.45 -4.50
N THR A 406 -14.12 -7.32 -3.54
CA THR A 406 -15.46 -7.67 -3.05
C THR A 406 -15.47 -7.63 -1.54
N SER A 407 -15.79 -6.46 -0.97
CA SER A 407 -16.40 -6.10 0.34
C SER A 407 -16.26 -7.00 1.60
N ALA A 408 -15.40 -8.02 1.62
CA ALA A 408 -15.17 -8.95 2.71
C ALA A 408 -13.68 -9.33 2.75
N VAL A 409 -13.14 -9.46 3.97
CA VAL A 409 -11.82 -10.05 4.19
C VAL A 409 -11.99 -11.56 3.99
N ASP A 410 -11.91 -12.00 2.74
CA ASP A 410 -11.90 -13.42 2.40
C ASP A 410 -10.52 -13.96 2.75
N ALA A 411 -10.46 -14.88 3.71
CA ALA A 411 -9.30 -15.74 3.88
C ALA A 411 -9.18 -16.53 2.57
N SER A 412 -8.33 -16.05 1.66
CA SER A 412 -8.02 -16.70 0.39
C SER A 412 -7.94 -18.21 0.60
N ALA A 413 -8.94 -18.94 0.10
CA ALA A 413 -9.07 -20.39 0.30
C ALA A 413 -7.86 -21.21 -0.20
N ASN A 414 -6.91 -20.57 -0.88
CA ASN A 414 -5.71 -21.19 -1.45
C ASN A 414 -4.42 -20.83 -0.72
N ILE A 415 -4.44 -19.97 0.31
CA ILE A 415 -3.25 -19.65 1.12
C ILE A 415 -3.68 -19.62 2.58
N THR A 416 -3.34 -20.70 3.29
CA THR A 416 -3.60 -20.90 4.71
C THR A 416 -2.57 -20.17 5.58
N GLU A 417 -2.92 -19.89 6.84
CA GLU A 417 -1.96 -19.40 7.84
C GLU A 417 -0.76 -20.34 8.01
N ALA A 418 -0.97 -21.65 7.83
CA ALA A 418 0.10 -22.63 7.81
C ALA A 418 1.09 -22.37 6.66
N GLU A 419 0.61 -22.03 5.47
CA GLU A 419 1.45 -21.69 4.30
C GLU A 419 2.21 -20.36 4.48
N LEU A 420 1.61 -19.37 5.16
CA LEU A 420 2.30 -18.13 5.53
C LEU A 420 3.28 -18.33 6.69
N SER A 421 2.95 -19.18 7.66
CA SER A 421 3.85 -19.59 8.75
C SER A 421 5.03 -20.41 8.21
N TYR A 422 4.84 -21.19 7.13
CA TYR A 422 5.96 -21.81 6.42
C TYR A 422 6.86 -20.79 5.71
N LEU A 423 6.40 -19.57 5.43
CA LEU A 423 7.24 -18.49 4.89
C LEU A 423 7.92 -17.67 6.01
N ASP A 424 7.35 -17.71 7.22
CA ASP A 424 7.98 -17.12 8.40
C ASP A 424 9.33 -17.81 8.69
N GLY A 425 10.34 -16.99 8.93
CA GLY A 425 11.72 -17.47 9.07
C GLY A 425 12.36 -18.05 7.80
N VAL A 426 11.62 -18.30 6.70
CA VAL A 426 12.23 -18.81 5.44
C VAL A 426 13.02 -17.73 4.74
N THR A 427 12.55 -16.48 4.71
CA THR A 427 13.31 -15.39 4.08
C THR A 427 14.64 -15.14 4.81
N SER A 428 14.63 -15.16 6.14
CA SER A 428 15.85 -15.02 6.97
C SER A 428 16.71 -16.30 6.96
N GLY A 429 16.08 -17.49 6.91
CA GLY A 429 16.77 -18.77 6.77
C GLY A 429 17.47 -18.92 5.42
N ILE A 430 16.84 -18.47 4.33
CA ILE A 430 17.46 -18.39 2.99
C ILE A 430 18.62 -17.38 3.01
N GLN A 431 18.46 -16.22 3.67
CA GLN A 431 19.57 -15.27 3.82
C GLN A 431 20.75 -15.92 4.55
N GLY A 432 20.52 -16.59 5.67
CA GLY A 432 21.58 -17.32 6.39
C GLY A 432 22.21 -18.45 5.57
N GLN A 433 21.43 -19.17 4.75
CA GLN A 433 21.96 -20.18 3.82
C GLN A 433 22.81 -19.56 2.70
N ILE A 434 22.41 -18.41 2.16
CA ILE A 434 23.15 -17.69 1.12
C ILE A 434 24.46 -17.16 1.70
N ASP A 435 24.42 -16.51 2.86
CA ASP A 435 25.60 -15.98 3.55
C ASP A 435 26.58 -17.11 3.85
N SER A 436 26.10 -18.24 4.40
CA SER A 436 26.95 -19.41 4.66
C SER A 436 27.57 -20.00 3.38
N LYS A 437 26.83 -20.02 2.26
CA LYS A 437 27.36 -20.48 0.97
C LYS A 437 28.38 -19.52 0.38
N LEU A 438 28.17 -18.22 0.55
CA LEU A 438 29.09 -17.18 0.12
C LEU A 438 30.39 -17.24 0.92
N ASP A 439 30.29 -17.36 2.24
CA ASP A 439 31.43 -17.52 3.13
C ASP A 439 32.22 -18.79 2.77
N ALA A 440 31.55 -19.95 2.67
CA ALA A 440 32.21 -21.21 2.29
C ALA A 440 32.85 -21.18 0.89
N ALA A 441 32.34 -20.36 -0.03
CA ALA A 441 32.94 -20.17 -1.35
C ALA A 441 34.17 -19.26 -1.28
N ASN A 442 34.09 -18.16 -0.51
CA ASN A 442 35.16 -17.21 -0.32
C ASN A 442 36.32 -17.80 0.51
N GLU A 443 36.02 -18.63 1.51
CA GLU A 443 37.05 -19.28 2.33
C GLU A 443 37.97 -20.19 1.53
N LYS A 444 37.49 -20.82 0.46
CA LYS A 444 38.31 -21.69 -0.39
C LYS A 444 39.41 -20.95 -1.15
N TRP A 445 39.30 -19.63 -1.28
CA TRP A 445 40.25 -18.82 -2.04
C TRP A 445 41.09 -18.01 -1.05
N ASP A 446 40.50 -17.09 -0.29
CA ASP A 446 41.31 -16.09 0.45
C ASP A 446 41.64 -16.41 1.92
N SER A 447 40.91 -17.29 2.60
CA SER A 447 41.08 -17.51 4.06
C SER A 447 41.39 -18.95 4.50
N ALA A 448 41.35 -19.93 3.61
CA ALA A 448 41.82 -21.27 3.92
C ALA A 448 43.32 -21.26 4.23
N THR A 449 43.71 -21.84 5.36
CA THR A 449 45.12 -22.11 5.66
C THR A 449 45.71 -23.00 4.56
N GLY A 450 46.61 -22.45 3.73
CA GLY A 450 47.12 -23.13 2.52
C GLY A 450 46.44 -22.76 1.20
N GLY A 451 45.47 -21.83 1.21
CA GLY A 451 44.66 -21.38 0.04
C GLY A 451 45.36 -20.36 -0.88
N ILE A 452 44.59 -19.69 -1.75
CA ILE A 452 45.07 -18.70 -2.74
C ILE A 452 44.65 -17.28 -2.31
N ASN A 453 45.53 -16.56 -1.62
CA ASN A 453 45.34 -15.20 -1.16
C ASN A 453 45.54 -14.17 -2.30
N TYR A 454 44.55 -13.30 -2.56
CA TYR A 454 44.72 -12.17 -3.46
C TYR A 454 44.82 -10.82 -2.72
N ALA A 455 46.02 -10.25 -2.61
CA ALA A 455 46.24 -8.96 -1.93
C ALA A 455 47.00 -7.98 -2.82
N GLY A 456 46.45 -6.77 -2.98
CA GLY A 456 47.13 -5.67 -3.69
C GLY A 456 47.47 -5.96 -5.17
N GLY A 457 46.72 -6.85 -5.83
CA GLY A 457 46.99 -7.28 -7.21
C GLY A 457 48.03 -8.41 -7.33
N SER A 458 48.40 -9.02 -6.20
CA SER A 458 49.36 -10.10 -6.09
C SER A 458 48.72 -11.38 -5.57
N VAL A 459 49.26 -12.53 -5.95
CA VAL A 459 48.72 -13.86 -5.59
C VAL A 459 49.66 -14.55 -4.61
N GLY A 460 49.15 -14.97 -3.45
CA GLY A 460 49.85 -15.80 -2.49
C GLY A 460 49.22 -17.19 -2.45
N ILE A 461 50.01 -18.26 -2.56
CA ILE A 461 49.52 -19.64 -2.39
C ILE A 461 50.11 -20.17 -1.08
N GLY A 462 49.26 -20.41 -0.09
CA GLY A 462 49.68 -20.80 1.26
C GLY A 462 50.33 -19.69 2.09
N THR A 463 50.46 -18.48 1.55
CA THR A 463 51.07 -17.32 2.22
C THR A 463 50.39 -16.02 1.81
N THR A 464 50.66 -14.94 2.55
CA THR A 464 50.27 -13.58 2.18
C THR A 464 51.29 -13.05 1.17
N PRO A 465 50.87 -12.61 -0.04
CA PRO A 465 51.80 -12.18 -1.06
C PRO A 465 52.47 -10.84 -0.69
N ILE A 466 53.79 -10.85 -0.64
CA ILE A 466 54.70 -9.70 -0.60
C ILE A 466 55.23 -9.34 -2.00
N THR A 467 55.14 -10.25 -2.97
CA THR A 467 55.41 -10.04 -4.40
C THR A 467 54.25 -10.52 -5.26
N LYS A 468 54.32 -10.32 -6.60
CA LYS A 468 53.23 -10.67 -7.53
C LYS A 468 52.76 -12.12 -7.44
N LEU A 469 53.67 -13.05 -7.13
CA LEU A 469 53.35 -14.45 -6.90
C LEU A 469 54.27 -14.99 -5.81
N ASP A 470 53.71 -15.29 -4.64
CA ASP A 470 54.42 -16.00 -3.58
C ASP A 470 53.77 -17.35 -3.32
N VAL A 471 54.57 -18.41 -3.18
CA VAL A 471 54.09 -19.76 -2.92
C VAL A 471 54.84 -20.29 -1.71
N ASP A 472 54.12 -20.56 -0.63
CA ASP A 472 54.65 -21.26 0.53
C ASP A 472 54.40 -22.77 0.35
N GLY A 473 55.39 -23.41 -0.27
CA GLY A 473 55.35 -24.84 -0.63
C GLY A 473 56.02 -25.14 -1.97
N PHE A 474 55.90 -26.41 -2.42
CA PHE A 474 56.49 -26.84 -3.69
C PHE A 474 55.64 -26.42 -4.89
N ALA A 475 56.18 -25.53 -5.74
CA ALA A 475 55.60 -25.27 -7.05
C ALA A 475 55.95 -26.42 -8.02
N ARG A 476 54.95 -27.24 -8.39
CA ARG A 476 55.11 -28.27 -9.44
C ARG A 476 54.67 -27.69 -10.80
N GLY A 477 55.64 -27.24 -11.58
CA GLY A 477 55.45 -26.76 -12.95
C GLY A 477 56.78 -26.62 -13.67
N ASP A 478 56.76 -26.57 -15.00
CA ASP A 478 57.96 -26.29 -15.79
C ASP A 478 58.46 -24.87 -15.46
N PHE A 479 59.50 -24.77 -14.64
CA PHE A 479 60.19 -23.50 -14.36
C PHE A 479 60.95 -23.08 -15.62
N PHE A 480 60.26 -22.39 -16.54
CA PHE A 480 60.83 -21.88 -17.77
C PHE A 480 61.74 -20.67 -17.47
N ILE A 481 63.02 -20.92 -17.23
CA ILE A 481 64.04 -19.89 -17.36
C ILE A 481 64.23 -19.63 -18.86
N SER A 482 63.69 -18.52 -19.37
CA SER A 482 63.87 -18.12 -20.77
C SER A 482 65.35 -17.87 -21.07
N LYS A 483 65.90 -18.66 -22.01
CA LYS A 483 67.33 -18.73 -22.32
C LYS A 483 67.76 -17.57 -23.23
N SER A 484 68.12 -16.41 -22.68
CA SER A 484 69.04 -15.49 -23.35
C SER A 484 70.48 -15.98 -23.10
N ARG A 485 71.08 -16.66 -24.09
CA ARG A 485 72.46 -17.15 -23.99
C ARG A 485 73.43 -16.12 -24.56
N ASP A 486 74.34 -15.63 -23.73
CA ASP A 486 75.49 -14.86 -24.18
C ASP A 486 76.56 -15.81 -24.76
N ILE A 487 76.90 -15.61 -26.03
CA ILE A 487 77.89 -16.41 -26.77
C ILE A 487 79.20 -15.64 -27.03
N GLY A 488 79.31 -14.39 -26.59
CA GLY A 488 80.47 -13.53 -26.86
C GLY A 488 81.77 -14.05 -26.25
N GLN A 489 81.72 -14.68 -25.07
CA GLN A 489 82.91 -15.26 -24.41
C GLN A 489 83.55 -16.43 -25.17
N GLY A 490 82.75 -17.19 -25.93
CA GLY A 490 83.23 -18.35 -26.70
C GLY A 490 83.75 -18.00 -28.10
N ALA A 491 83.72 -16.72 -28.48
CA ALA A 491 84.13 -16.27 -29.80
C ALA A 491 85.63 -16.00 -29.85
N THR A 492 86.25 -16.34 -30.98
CA THR A 492 87.62 -15.87 -31.28
C THR A 492 87.55 -14.43 -31.75
N VAL A 493 88.31 -13.53 -31.11
CA VAL A 493 88.33 -12.10 -31.41
C VAL A 493 89.51 -11.75 -32.32
N SER A 494 89.26 -11.00 -33.40
CA SER A 494 90.28 -10.37 -34.23
C SER A 494 89.95 -8.90 -34.48
N ILE A 495 90.94 -8.08 -34.81
CA ILE A 495 90.78 -6.64 -35.06
C ILE A 495 91.47 -6.24 -36.38
N SER A 496 90.90 -5.28 -37.10
CA SER A 496 91.57 -4.67 -38.27
C SER A 496 92.50 -3.52 -37.87
N GLY A 497 92.31 -2.95 -36.67
CA GLY A 497 93.11 -1.87 -36.10
C GLY A 497 92.76 -1.62 -34.61
N GLY A 498 93.56 -0.78 -33.94
CA GLY A 498 93.43 -0.52 -32.50
C GLY A 498 94.16 -1.52 -31.59
N THR A 499 93.72 -1.64 -30.34
CA THR A 499 94.37 -2.48 -29.32
C THR A 499 93.36 -3.20 -28.43
N LEU A 500 93.57 -4.49 -28.18
CA LEU A 500 92.85 -5.27 -27.17
C LEU A 500 93.56 -5.11 -25.81
N VAL A 501 92.83 -4.67 -24.79
CA VAL A 501 93.33 -4.49 -23.43
C VAL A 501 92.63 -5.47 -22.50
N GLY A 502 93.34 -6.02 -21.52
CA GLY A 502 92.74 -6.87 -20.48
C GLY A 502 92.05 -8.14 -20.99
N GLY A 503 92.57 -8.77 -22.06
CA GLY A 503 91.95 -9.94 -22.69
C GLY A 503 90.87 -9.60 -23.74
N GLY A 504 90.62 -8.32 -24.01
CA GLY A 504 89.65 -7.86 -25.01
C GLY A 504 88.23 -7.72 -24.45
N PRO A 505 87.29 -7.22 -25.27
CA PRO A 505 85.97 -6.80 -24.78
C PRO A 505 85.04 -7.95 -24.37
N THR A 506 85.35 -9.18 -24.76
CA THR A 506 84.58 -10.38 -24.40
C THR A 506 85.09 -11.03 -23.10
N ALA A 507 86.26 -10.65 -22.60
CA ALA A 507 86.79 -11.13 -21.34
C ALA A 507 85.98 -10.52 -20.17
N ARG A 508 85.06 -11.29 -19.56
CA ARG A 508 84.20 -10.87 -18.44
C ARG A 508 85.00 -10.70 -17.14
N ASN A 509 85.98 -9.81 -17.12
CA ASN A 509 86.89 -9.56 -16.00
C ASN A 509 86.85 -8.11 -15.49
N GLY A 510 85.92 -7.30 -15.98
CA GLY A 510 85.73 -5.90 -15.61
C GLY A 510 86.85 -4.94 -16.07
N LYS A 511 87.87 -5.44 -16.79
CA LYS A 511 89.02 -4.65 -17.26
C LYS A 511 89.28 -4.78 -18.77
N GLY A 512 88.59 -5.72 -19.43
CA GLY A 512 88.73 -6.00 -20.86
C GLY A 512 87.97 -5.05 -21.78
N TYR A 513 88.66 -4.47 -22.76
CA TYR A 513 88.05 -3.64 -23.81
C TYR A 513 88.91 -3.64 -25.08
N TRP A 514 88.30 -3.30 -26.21
CA TRP A 514 88.98 -2.91 -27.44
C TRP A 514 88.97 -1.38 -27.54
N ARG A 515 90.09 -0.77 -27.92
CA ARG A 515 90.19 0.67 -28.18
C ARG A 515 90.73 0.93 -29.57
N THR A 516 90.08 1.85 -30.30
CA THR A 516 90.57 2.39 -31.57
C THR A 516 90.62 3.92 -31.53
N THR A 517 91.60 4.48 -32.24
CA THR A 517 91.78 5.93 -32.49
C THR A 517 91.72 6.27 -33.99
N THR A 518 91.41 5.29 -34.84
CA THR A 518 91.31 5.44 -36.30
C THR A 518 89.93 5.05 -36.77
N THR A 519 89.26 5.91 -37.54
CA THR A 519 87.95 5.58 -38.12
C THR A 519 88.09 4.51 -39.20
N GLY A 520 87.10 3.64 -39.31
CA GLY A 520 87.13 2.46 -40.20
C GLY A 520 87.76 1.21 -39.57
N ASP A 521 88.35 1.32 -38.38
CA ASP A 521 88.79 0.16 -37.63
C ASP A 521 87.59 -0.70 -37.18
N SER A 522 87.81 -2.01 -37.13
CA SER A 522 86.78 -2.98 -36.80
C SER A 522 87.26 -4.06 -35.85
N ILE A 523 86.32 -4.59 -35.08
CA ILE A 523 86.48 -5.80 -34.27
C ILE A 523 85.58 -6.90 -34.84
N THR A 524 86.13 -8.09 -35.02
CA THR A 524 85.43 -9.26 -35.54
C THR A 524 85.38 -10.36 -34.49
N LEU A 525 84.21 -10.94 -34.31
CA LEU A 525 83.95 -12.11 -33.49
C LEU A 525 83.67 -13.30 -34.41
N HIS A 526 84.44 -14.36 -34.28
CA HIS A 526 84.23 -15.63 -34.97
C HIS A 526 83.65 -16.66 -34.00
N PHE A 527 82.50 -17.22 -34.35
CA PHE A 527 81.80 -18.24 -33.56
C PHE A 527 81.91 -19.62 -34.25
N PRO A 528 82.98 -20.39 -33.99
CA PRO A 528 83.22 -21.65 -34.71
C PRO A 528 82.14 -22.72 -34.44
N ASN A 529 81.47 -22.65 -33.28
CA ASN A 529 80.54 -23.67 -32.80
C ASN A 529 79.09 -23.15 -32.60
N ILE A 530 78.69 -22.08 -33.31
CA ILE A 530 77.30 -21.60 -33.21
C ILE A 530 76.34 -22.56 -33.96
N SER A 531 75.76 -23.52 -33.24
CA SER A 531 74.70 -24.41 -33.76
C SER A 531 73.38 -23.65 -33.84
N ASN A 532 72.59 -23.75 -34.93
CA ASN A 532 71.17 -23.35 -35.17
C ASN A 532 70.54 -22.10 -34.49
N TYR A 533 71.23 -21.40 -33.60
CA TYR A 533 70.78 -20.28 -32.79
C TYR A 533 71.33 -19.03 -33.46
N GLY A 534 70.44 -18.14 -33.90
CA GLY A 534 70.85 -16.91 -34.57
C GLY A 534 71.33 -15.86 -33.58
N VAL A 535 72.21 -14.94 -33.98
CA VAL A 535 72.49 -13.73 -33.18
C VAL A 535 71.32 -12.76 -33.34
N SER A 536 70.69 -12.39 -32.24
CA SER A 536 69.50 -11.51 -32.22
C SER A 536 69.73 -10.19 -31.51
N ALA A 537 70.79 -10.07 -30.72
CA ALA A 537 71.16 -8.82 -30.08
C ALA A 537 72.64 -8.78 -29.73
N ILE A 538 73.16 -7.57 -29.60
CA ILE A 538 74.50 -7.30 -29.09
C ILE A 538 74.43 -6.17 -28.08
N SER A 539 75.20 -6.26 -27.00
CA SER A 539 75.36 -5.16 -26.06
C SER A 539 76.82 -4.88 -25.79
N PHE A 540 77.16 -3.62 -25.59
CA PHE A 540 78.48 -3.19 -25.19
C PHE A 540 78.42 -1.79 -24.55
N ASN A 541 79.50 -1.41 -23.89
CA ASN A 541 79.71 -0.07 -23.37
C ASN A 541 81.14 0.38 -23.70
N SER A 542 81.57 1.55 -23.20
CA SER A 542 83.00 1.85 -23.10
C SER A 542 83.59 1.14 -21.89
N ARG A 543 84.87 1.37 -21.54
CA ARG A 543 85.49 0.74 -20.36
C ARG A 543 84.69 0.99 -19.07
N TYR A 544 84.05 2.14 -18.96
CA TYR A 544 83.24 2.53 -17.82
C TYR A 544 81.80 2.74 -18.29
N ALA A 545 80.82 2.09 -17.66
CA ALA A 545 79.43 2.12 -18.13
C ALA A 545 78.82 3.53 -18.24
N THR A 546 79.38 4.51 -17.52
CA THR A 546 78.96 5.92 -17.53
C THR A 546 79.75 6.80 -18.51
N ASP A 547 80.80 6.29 -19.16
CA ASP A 547 81.63 7.07 -20.10
C ASP A 547 80.98 7.09 -21.49
N THR A 548 80.36 8.23 -21.81
CA THR A 548 79.75 8.55 -23.10
C THR A 548 80.73 9.18 -24.09
N ASN A 549 81.91 9.59 -23.65
CA ASN A 549 82.89 10.31 -24.49
C ASN A 549 83.69 9.34 -25.38
N ASN A 550 83.92 8.12 -24.90
CA ASN A 550 84.68 7.10 -25.62
C ASN A 550 83.82 5.96 -26.17
N THR A 551 82.48 6.02 -26.15
CA THR A 551 81.68 5.04 -26.91
C THR A 551 81.70 5.36 -28.41
N PRO A 552 81.53 4.36 -29.30
CA PRO A 552 81.31 4.60 -30.72
C PRO A 552 80.12 5.53 -30.96
N ARG A 553 80.32 6.61 -31.74
CA ARG A 553 79.25 7.56 -32.11
C ARG A 553 78.47 7.04 -33.31
N ASP A 554 79.19 6.74 -34.39
CA ASP A 554 78.63 6.06 -35.56
C ASP A 554 79.35 4.73 -35.76
N TYR A 555 78.60 3.66 -35.97
CA TYR A 555 79.15 2.32 -36.20
C TYR A 555 78.19 1.43 -36.97
N THR A 556 78.72 0.42 -37.64
CA THR A 556 77.93 -0.64 -38.26
C THR A 556 78.17 -1.96 -37.55
N ILE A 557 77.15 -2.81 -37.54
CA ILE A 557 77.23 -4.20 -37.13
C ILE A 557 76.87 -5.05 -38.33
N GLU A 558 77.77 -5.96 -38.68
CA GLU A 558 77.72 -6.73 -39.91
C GLU A 558 77.87 -8.22 -39.60
N ARG A 559 77.30 -9.06 -40.46
CA ARG A 559 77.45 -10.52 -40.41
C ARG A 559 78.20 -11.04 -41.63
N SER A 560 78.83 -12.19 -41.46
CA SER A 560 79.45 -12.92 -42.57
C SER A 560 79.41 -14.43 -42.33
N THR A 561 79.33 -15.18 -43.42
CA THR A 561 79.50 -16.64 -43.44
C THR A 561 80.97 -17.06 -43.53
N ASN A 562 81.85 -16.21 -44.08
CA ASN A 562 83.23 -16.55 -44.45
C ASN A 562 84.30 -15.57 -43.92
N GLY A 563 83.89 -14.51 -43.21
CA GLY A 563 84.79 -13.49 -42.66
C GLY A 563 85.36 -12.51 -43.70
N SER A 564 85.01 -12.64 -44.99
CA SER A 564 85.54 -11.84 -46.10
C SER A 564 84.46 -10.99 -46.79
N SER A 565 83.24 -11.51 -46.91
CA SER A 565 82.09 -10.82 -47.50
C SER A 565 81.07 -10.48 -46.41
N TRP A 566 80.67 -9.21 -46.31
CA TRP A 566 79.93 -8.71 -45.16
C TRP A 566 78.57 -8.14 -45.55
N ASN A 567 77.56 -8.43 -44.73
CA ASN A 567 76.22 -7.88 -44.86
C ASN A 567 75.88 -7.07 -43.61
N THR A 568 75.45 -5.82 -43.78
CA THR A 568 75.05 -4.96 -42.66
C THR A 568 73.76 -5.46 -42.02
N MET A 569 73.80 -5.69 -40.71
CA MET A 569 72.63 -5.98 -39.88
C MET A 569 72.07 -4.71 -39.23
N LEU A 570 72.94 -3.78 -38.86
CA LEU A 570 72.58 -2.50 -38.25
C LEU A 570 73.60 -1.42 -38.61
N ALA A 571 73.13 -0.21 -38.88
CA ALA A 571 73.96 1.00 -38.91
C ALA A 571 73.42 1.97 -37.86
N LYS A 572 74.26 2.37 -36.91
CA LYS A 572 73.93 3.34 -35.86
C LYS A 572 74.63 4.66 -36.17
N THR A 573 73.88 5.76 -36.09
CA THR A 573 74.38 7.13 -36.23
C THR A 573 74.02 7.96 -35.01
N GLY A 574 74.91 8.85 -34.57
CA GLY A 574 74.68 9.83 -33.52
C GLY A 574 74.52 9.24 -32.12
N ASN A 575 75.13 8.09 -31.82
CA ASN A 575 75.01 7.47 -30.51
C ASN A 575 75.66 8.34 -29.41
N ALA A 576 74.82 8.84 -28.50
CA ALA A 576 75.24 9.59 -27.31
C ALA A 576 75.23 8.74 -26.02
N SER A 577 74.86 7.46 -26.09
CA SER A 577 74.71 6.60 -24.92
C SER A 577 76.03 5.92 -24.52
N GLY A 578 76.28 5.82 -23.22
CA GLY A 578 77.41 5.10 -22.62
C GLY A 578 77.20 3.59 -22.56
N TYR A 579 75.92 3.18 -22.57
CA TYR A 579 75.48 1.78 -22.62
C TYR A 579 74.69 1.55 -23.91
N ILE A 580 75.09 0.55 -24.67
CA ILE A 580 74.56 0.27 -26.00
C ILE A 580 73.98 -1.14 -26.00
N ILE A 581 72.70 -1.25 -26.36
CA ILE A 581 72.07 -2.50 -26.76
C ILE A 581 71.52 -2.28 -28.17
N ASN A 582 71.87 -3.17 -29.09
CA ASN A 582 71.26 -3.21 -30.41
C ASN A 582 70.58 -4.55 -30.61
N GLN A 583 69.29 -4.49 -30.94
CA GLN A 583 68.60 -5.64 -31.50
C GLN A 583 69.07 -5.84 -32.95
N LEU A 584 69.39 -7.08 -33.28
CA LEU A 584 69.95 -7.46 -34.56
C LEU A 584 68.96 -8.39 -35.27
N SER A 585 68.71 -8.11 -36.54
CA SER A 585 67.86 -8.93 -37.39
C SER A 585 68.65 -9.42 -38.59
N GLY A 586 68.16 -10.52 -39.17
CA GLY A 586 68.72 -11.08 -40.41
C GLY A 586 69.86 -12.07 -40.23
N TRP A 587 70.29 -12.44 -39.01
CA TRP A 587 71.26 -13.53 -38.86
C TRP A 587 70.73 -14.85 -39.43
N THR A 588 71.56 -15.59 -40.16
CA THR A 588 71.21 -16.87 -40.78
C THR A 588 72.02 -18.01 -40.17
N THR A 589 71.54 -19.24 -40.35
CA THR A 589 72.23 -20.45 -39.87
C THR A 589 73.59 -20.70 -40.51
N ALA A 590 73.91 -20.01 -41.61
CA ALA A 590 75.22 -20.07 -42.28
C ALA A 590 76.23 -19.03 -41.75
N ASP A 591 75.78 -18.00 -41.03
CA ASP A 591 76.68 -16.95 -40.52
C ASP A 591 77.56 -17.50 -39.39
N ARG A 592 78.82 -17.10 -39.39
CA ARG A 592 79.83 -17.49 -38.40
C ARG A 592 80.58 -16.30 -37.81
N TYR A 593 80.42 -15.13 -38.40
CA TYR A 593 81.18 -13.93 -38.04
C TYR A 593 80.25 -12.75 -37.80
N LEU A 594 80.57 -11.98 -36.77
CA LEU A 594 79.97 -10.67 -36.48
C LEU A 594 81.09 -9.63 -36.44
N ARG A 595 80.91 -8.50 -37.11
CA ARG A 595 81.88 -7.39 -37.11
C ARG A 595 81.22 -6.11 -36.66
N ILE A 596 81.94 -5.34 -35.84
CA ILE A 596 81.57 -3.98 -35.48
C ILE A 596 82.62 -3.06 -36.08
N THR A 597 82.21 -2.12 -36.93
CA THR A 597 83.09 -1.14 -37.57
C THR A 597 82.76 0.25 -37.05
N VAL A 598 83.76 0.97 -36.52
CA VAL A 598 83.56 2.31 -35.97
C VAL A 598 83.80 3.36 -37.05
N SER A 599 82.79 4.16 -37.37
CA SER A 599 82.84 5.15 -38.45
C SER A 599 83.15 6.55 -37.95
N THR A 600 82.68 6.91 -36.76
CA THR A 600 83.02 8.20 -36.11
C THR A 600 83.07 8.08 -34.59
N PHE A 601 83.80 8.99 -33.95
CA PHE A 601 84.01 9.03 -32.50
C PHE A 601 83.14 10.09 -31.82
N ASN A 602 82.86 9.86 -30.53
CA ASN A 602 82.35 10.90 -29.64
C ASN A 602 83.48 11.85 -29.21
N ALA A 603 83.18 12.81 -28.33
CA ALA A 603 84.08 13.91 -27.95
C ALA A 603 85.46 13.47 -27.40
N GLY A 604 85.62 12.21 -26.99
CA GLY A 604 86.89 11.66 -26.50
C GLY A 604 87.96 11.39 -27.57
N GLY A 605 87.66 11.58 -28.86
CA GLY A 605 88.63 11.43 -29.96
C GLY A 605 89.08 9.98 -30.21
N ALA A 606 88.41 9.01 -29.60
CA ALA A 606 88.65 7.59 -29.72
C ALA A 606 87.35 6.81 -29.44
N SER A 607 87.34 5.52 -29.73
CA SER A 607 86.25 4.63 -29.33
C SER A 607 86.74 3.41 -28.58
N GLN A 608 85.97 3.02 -27.59
CA GLN A 608 86.14 1.87 -26.74
C GLN A 608 84.89 1.02 -26.78
N ILE A 609 85.08 -0.27 -27.00
CA ILE A 609 84.05 -1.29 -26.80
C ILE A 609 84.54 -2.15 -25.64
N GLY A 610 83.80 -2.20 -24.56
CA GLY A 610 83.99 -3.01 -23.37
C GLY A 610 82.72 -3.81 -23.08
N LEU A 611 82.84 -4.83 -22.22
CA LEU A 611 81.75 -5.74 -21.83
C LEU A 611 80.85 -6.17 -23.00
N LEU A 612 81.48 -6.58 -24.11
CA LEU A 612 80.78 -6.96 -25.33
C LEU A 612 80.09 -8.31 -25.14
N GLN A 613 78.75 -8.31 -25.17
CA GLN A 613 77.90 -9.49 -25.08
C GLN A 613 77.14 -9.69 -26.39
N VAL A 614 76.95 -10.94 -26.78
CA VAL A 614 76.27 -11.31 -28.02
C VAL A 614 75.23 -12.35 -27.67
N PHE A 615 73.95 -12.06 -27.92
CA PHE A 615 72.85 -12.89 -27.48
C PHE A 615 72.20 -13.65 -28.63
N THR A 616 71.82 -14.90 -28.36
CA THR A 616 71.10 -15.72 -29.34
C THR A 616 69.59 -15.50 -29.38
N ASN A 617 69.03 -14.87 -28.35
CA ASN A 617 67.62 -14.46 -28.25
C ASN A 617 67.56 -13.04 -27.69
N ALA A 618 66.56 -12.24 -28.09
CA ALA A 618 66.45 -10.85 -27.63
C ALA A 618 66.35 -10.82 -26.10
N PRO A 619 67.19 -10.04 -25.39
CA PRO A 619 67.10 -9.95 -23.94
C PRO A 619 65.73 -9.39 -23.55
N MET A 620 65.07 -10.03 -22.58
CA MET A 620 63.81 -9.55 -22.04
C MET A 620 64.06 -8.26 -21.23
N SER A 621 63.72 -7.12 -21.83
CA SER A 621 63.54 -5.78 -21.23
C SER A 621 64.76 -4.90 -20.88
N ASP A 622 64.57 -3.60 -21.16
CA ASP A 622 65.47 -2.43 -21.07
C ASP A 622 65.91 -2.01 -19.65
N GLY A 623 66.13 -2.96 -18.74
CA GLY A 623 66.35 -2.68 -17.32
C GLY A 623 67.71 -3.08 -16.78
N GLY A 624 68.81 -2.57 -17.36
CA GLY A 624 70.16 -2.84 -16.87
C GLY A 624 70.67 -4.25 -17.20
N SER A 625 71.99 -4.35 -17.38
CA SER A 625 72.78 -5.54 -17.71
C SER A 625 72.06 -6.89 -17.61
N PRO A 626 71.62 -7.49 -18.73
CA PRO A 626 70.80 -8.70 -18.69
C PRO A 626 71.50 -9.91 -18.06
N PHE A 627 72.82 -9.87 -17.77
CA PHE A 627 73.52 -10.79 -16.85
C PHE A 627 74.80 -10.16 -16.28
N THR A 628 74.69 -9.15 -15.42
CA THR A 628 75.80 -8.86 -14.49
C THR A 628 75.85 -9.92 -13.39
N THR A 629 76.59 -11.01 -13.58
CA THR A 629 77.43 -11.47 -12.45
C THR A 629 78.65 -10.56 -12.47
N THR A 630 78.53 -9.40 -11.85
CA THR A 630 79.68 -8.54 -11.61
C THR A 630 80.55 -9.27 -10.60
N ALA A 631 81.51 -10.04 -11.12
CA ALA A 631 82.49 -10.84 -10.37
C ALA A 631 81.93 -12.08 -9.65
N GLY A 632 82.66 -13.19 -9.78
CA GLY A 632 82.64 -14.32 -8.84
C GLY A 632 81.33 -15.09 -8.70
N GLY A 633 81.14 -16.12 -9.53
CA GLY A 633 80.39 -17.32 -9.14
C GLY A 633 78.86 -17.26 -9.01
N ASP A 634 78.23 -16.15 -8.64
CA ASP A 634 76.86 -16.17 -8.09
C ASP A 634 75.69 -16.45 -9.07
N ALA A 635 75.94 -16.98 -10.28
CA ALA A 635 74.88 -17.43 -11.20
C ALA A 635 74.73 -18.95 -11.22
N ILE A 636 73.48 -19.39 -11.39
CA ILE A 636 73.16 -20.74 -11.82
C ILE A 636 73.54 -20.87 -13.31
N HIS A 637 74.63 -21.58 -13.58
CA HIS A 637 75.02 -22.03 -14.90
C HIS A 637 74.23 -23.29 -15.28
N ILE A 638 73.51 -23.27 -16.40
CA ILE A 638 72.83 -24.46 -16.93
C ILE A 638 73.40 -24.82 -18.32
N GLY A 639 74.27 -25.83 -18.33
CA GLY A 639 74.83 -26.49 -19.51
C GLY A 639 74.39 -27.96 -19.60
N SER A 640 75.29 -28.86 -20.03
CA SER A 640 75.12 -30.32 -19.86
C SER A 640 75.22 -30.76 -18.38
N ASN A 641 75.83 -29.91 -17.57
CA ASN A 641 75.93 -30.00 -16.11
C ASN A 641 75.39 -28.69 -15.50
N VAL A 642 74.95 -28.73 -14.24
CA VAL A 642 74.45 -27.56 -13.49
C VAL A 642 75.58 -27.03 -12.60
N GLY A 643 75.94 -25.76 -12.77
CA GLY A 643 76.88 -25.04 -11.90
C GLY A 643 76.13 -24.02 -11.05
N ILE A 644 76.43 -23.92 -9.76
CA ILE A 644 75.99 -22.85 -8.87
C ILE A 644 77.27 -22.30 -8.26
N GLY A 645 77.55 -21.00 -8.30
CA GLY A 645 78.88 -20.52 -7.88
C GLY A 645 79.96 -20.69 -8.98
N THR A 646 79.63 -21.29 -10.13
CA THR A 646 80.62 -21.63 -11.19
C THR A 646 79.99 -21.72 -12.58
N ILE A 647 80.74 -21.26 -13.59
CA ILE A 647 80.36 -21.33 -15.02
C ILE A 647 81.01 -22.52 -15.76
N ALA A 648 81.82 -23.32 -15.07
CA ALA A 648 82.49 -24.50 -15.62
C ALA A 648 82.26 -25.72 -14.70
N PRO A 649 81.02 -26.23 -14.61
CA PRO A 649 80.71 -27.39 -13.78
C PRO A 649 81.43 -28.65 -14.31
N ASN A 650 82.27 -29.25 -13.47
CA ASN A 650 83.02 -30.49 -13.77
C ASN A 650 82.28 -31.77 -13.32
N ALA A 651 81.11 -31.61 -12.69
CA ALA A 651 80.20 -32.66 -12.28
C ALA A 651 78.76 -32.27 -12.67
N GLN A 652 77.83 -33.23 -12.69
CA GLN A 652 76.43 -33.00 -13.05
C GLN A 652 75.77 -31.89 -12.23
N LEU A 653 76.17 -31.76 -10.96
CA LEU A 653 75.90 -30.60 -10.10
C LEU A 653 77.21 -30.17 -9.44
N HIS A 654 77.66 -28.94 -9.71
CA HIS A 654 78.86 -28.35 -9.11
C HIS A 654 78.46 -27.06 -8.39
N VAL A 655 78.43 -27.08 -7.06
CA VAL A 655 78.21 -25.90 -6.23
C VAL A 655 79.56 -25.41 -5.70
N VAL A 656 79.95 -24.17 -6.03
CA VAL A 656 81.10 -23.50 -5.44
C VAL A 656 80.59 -22.55 -4.36
N GLY A 657 80.88 -22.88 -3.10
CA GLY A 657 80.36 -22.18 -1.92
C GLY A 657 79.61 -23.14 -0.99
N ASP A 658 79.09 -22.60 0.11
CA ASP A 658 78.32 -23.38 1.08
C ASP A 658 76.97 -23.79 0.50
N THR A 659 76.59 -25.05 0.68
CA THR A 659 75.24 -25.53 0.34
C THR A 659 74.43 -25.66 1.63
N ILE A 660 73.47 -24.75 1.83
CA ILE A 660 72.56 -24.79 2.98
C ILE A 660 71.30 -25.54 2.55
N PHE A 661 70.97 -26.63 3.25
CA PHE A 661 69.75 -27.41 3.03
C PHE A 661 68.77 -27.13 4.16
N GLU A 662 67.84 -26.20 3.94
CA GLU A 662 66.74 -25.99 4.88
C GLU A 662 65.67 -27.07 4.63
N SER A 663 65.37 -27.87 5.66
CA SER A 663 64.30 -28.89 5.69
C SER A 663 64.47 -30.20 4.90
N ALA A 664 65.68 -30.78 4.85
CA ALA A 664 65.85 -32.13 4.31
C ALA A 664 65.51 -33.21 5.37
N SER A 665 64.29 -33.75 5.36
CA SER A 665 63.98 -35.06 5.96
C SER A 665 64.56 -36.23 5.14
N GLY A 666 65.24 -35.95 4.04
CA GLY A 666 66.10 -36.88 3.33
C GLY A 666 67.55 -36.54 3.61
N ALA A 667 68.22 -37.36 4.42
CA ALA A 667 69.66 -37.24 4.62
C ALA A 667 70.39 -37.19 3.27
N ILE A 668 71.32 -36.25 3.10
CA ILE A 668 72.52 -36.57 2.33
C ILE A 668 73.22 -37.64 3.17
N THR A 669 72.91 -38.91 2.90
CA THR A 669 73.51 -40.04 3.59
C THR A 669 74.98 -40.11 3.21
N GLY A 670 75.83 -39.47 4.00
CA GLY A 670 77.27 -39.58 3.95
C GLY A 670 77.91 -38.78 5.08
N ASN A 671 78.63 -39.44 5.99
CA ASN A 671 79.53 -38.78 6.94
C ASN A 671 80.41 -37.79 6.16
N LYS A 672 80.74 -36.63 6.73
CA LYS A 672 81.73 -35.71 6.14
C LYS A 672 82.98 -36.52 5.75
N ILE A 673 83.19 -36.72 4.44
CA ILE A 673 84.34 -37.45 3.91
C ILE A 673 85.46 -36.45 3.69
N VAL A 674 86.58 -36.63 4.39
CA VAL A 674 87.79 -35.82 4.20
C VAL A 674 88.89 -36.70 3.66
N GLU A 675 89.46 -36.27 2.53
CA GLU A 675 90.65 -36.90 1.96
C GLU A 675 91.90 -36.18 2.45
N VAL A 676 92.80 -36.93 3.10
CA VAL A 676 94.10 -36.43 3.58
C VAL A 676 95.15 -37.00 2.65
N ALA A 677 95.79 -36.13 1.87
CA ALA A 677 96.84 -36.50 0.93
C ALA A 677 98.05 -37.18 1.64
N ASP A 678 98.92 -37.84 0.86
CA ASP A 678 100.17 -38.41 1.36
C ASP A 678 101.00 -37.38 2.13
N SER A 679 101.55 -37.78 3.28
CA SER A 679 102.25 -36.90 4.24
C SER A 679 101.45 -35.68 4.75
N GLY A 680 100.15 -35.62 4.45
CA GLY A 680 99.24 -34.58 4.91
C GLY A 680 98.90 -34.68 6.39
N THR A 681 98.34 -33.60 6.94
CA THR A 681 97.85 -33.58 8.32
C THR A 681 96.40 -33.11 8.37
N HIS A 682 95.59 -33.70 9.24
CA HIS A 682 94.19 -33.29 9.44
C HIS A 682 93.78 -33.46 10.90
N THR A 683 92.98 -32.53 11.43
CA THR A 683 92.38 -32.67 12.77
C THR A 683 90.90 -32.95 12.62
N THR A 684 90.49 -34.11 13.12
CA THR A 684 89.13 -34.61 12.95
C THR A 684 88.13 -34.04 13.97
N THR A 685 86.87 -34.04 13.57
CA THR A 685 85.71 -33.84 14.46
C THR A 685 84.95 -35.16 14.64
N GLY A 686 84.19 -35.31 15.74
CA GLY A 686 83.31 -36.49 15.94
C GLY A 686 82.33 -36.67 14.77
N GLY A 687 82.17 -37.90 14.28
CA GLY A 687 81.33 -38.30 13.15
C GLY A 687 82.03 -38.32 11.77
N GLU A 688 83.27 -37.87 11.67
CA GLU A 688 83.99 -37.71 10.40
C GLU A 688 84.49 -39.05 9.81
N HIS A 689 84.50 -39.16 8.48
CA HIS A 689 85.13 -40.27 7.75
C HIS A 689 86.35 -39.73 7.02
N VAL A 690 87.53 -40.23 7.38
CA VAL A 690 88.79 -39.83 6.76
C VAL A 690 89.29 -40.90 5.81
N ILE A 691 89.55 -40.51 4.56
CA ILE A 691 90.31 -41.28 3.57
C ILE A 691 91.75 -40.78 3.68
N MET A 692 92.66 -41.62 4.17
CA MET A 692 93.99 -41.18 4.59
C MET A 692 95.09 -41.79 3.69
N GLY A 693 95.94 -40.94 3.11
CA GLY A 693 97.13 -41.30 2.34
C GLY A 693 98.24 -41.91 3.19
N THR A 694 99.36 -42.27 2.56
CA THR A 694 100.58 -42.81 3.19
C THR A 694 101.40 -41.72 3.89
N GLY A 695 102.01 -42.03 5.04
CA GLY A 695 102.77 -41.04 5.82
C GLY A 695 101.94 -39.90 6.43
N ALA A 696 100.60 -39.93 6.26
CA ALA A 696 99.71 -38.89 6.75
C ALA A 696 99.51 -38.98 8.26
N THR A 697 99.17 -37.85 8.90
CA THR A 697 98.84 -37.79 10.34
C THR A 697 97.43 -37.25 10.55
N VAL A 698 96.56 -38.04 11.18
CA VAL A 698 95.25 -37.56 11.65
C VAL A 698 95.26 -37.37 13.14
N THR A 699 94.89 -36.18 13.58
CA THR A 699 94.72 -35.83 14.98
C THR A 699 93.25 -35.98 15.37
N LEU A 700 92.97 -36.80 16.39
CA LEU A 700 91.62 -37.03 16.90
C LEU A 700 91.06 -35.78 17.63
N PRO A 701 89.75 -35.67 17.85
CA PRO A 701 89.18 -34.60 18.65
C PRO A 701 89.85 -34.48 20.03
N ALA A 702 90.19 -33.25 20.45
CA ALA A 702 90.80 -32.98 21.76
C ALA A 702 89.83 -33.22 22.94
N SER A 703 88.53 -32.99 22.70
CA SER A 703 87.45 -33.07 23.70
C SER A 703 86.27 -33.91 23.18
N PRO A 704 86.45 -35.23 22.96
CA PRO A 704 85.38 -36.09 22.46
C PRO A 704 84.36 -36.45 23.53
N SER A 705 83.13 -36.69 23.09
CA SER A 705 82.03 -37.23 23.90
C SER A 705 81.94 -38.75 23.78
N ASN A 706 81.45 -39.42 24.82
CA ASN A 706 81.23 -40.88 24.77
C ASN A 706 80.30 -41.22 23.59
N GLY A 707 80.76 -42.10 22.71
CA GLY A 707 80.05 -42.52 21.50
C GLY A 707 80.47 -41.78 20.23
N ASP A 708 81.34 -40.76 20.30
CA ASP A 708 81.88 -40.12 19.10
C ASP A 708 82.62 -41.12 18.23
N GLU A 709 82.35 -41.10 16.92
CA GLU A 709 82.96 -42.01 15.95
C GLU A 709 83.90 -41.27 14.99
N VAL A 710 85.06 -41.84 14.68
CA VAL A 710 85.89 -41.42 13.54
C VAL A 710 86.15 -42.65 12.68
N LYS A 711 85.73 -42.63 11.42
CA LYS A 711 85.99 -43.71 10.47
C LYS A 711 87.26 -43.40 9.70
N ILE A 712 88.15 -44.38 9.57
CA ILE A 712 89.42 -44.24 8.86
C ILE A 712 89.44 -45.27 7.72
N THR A 713 89.80 -44.85 6.52
CA THR A 713 89.95 -45.74 5.36
C THR A 713 91.27 -45.45 4.65
N PRO A 714 92.05 -46.49 4.30
CA PRO A 714 93.29 -46.32 3.58
C PRO A 714 93.07 -45.84 2.15
N ALA A 715 93.81 -44.81 1.77
CA ALA A 715 93.96 -44.32 0.40
C ALA A 715 95.27 -44.81 -0.26
N GLY A 716 96.14 -45.49 0.49
CA GLY A 716 97.44 -46.01 0.04
C GLY A 716 97.99 -47.12 0.96
N ASP A 717 99.20 -47.62 0.68
CA ASP A 717 99.79 -48.78 1.38
C ASP A 717 100.58 -48.38 2.65
N TRP A 718 99.89 -48.37 3.78
CA TRP A 718 100.45 -48.12 5.11
C TRP A 718 101.40 -49.22 5.62
N LYS A 719 101.52 -50.38 4.96
CA LYS A 719 102.54 -51.38 5.33
C LYS A 719 103.94 -50.97 4.88
N THR A 720 104.03 -50.14 3.84
CA THR A 720 105.29 -49.66 3.27
C THR A 720 105.68 -48.30 3.84
N THR A 721 104.71 -47.39 3.95
CA THR A 721 104.89 -46.05 4.53
C THR A 721 103.78 -45.80 5.53
N ASN A 722 104.08 -46.03 6.81
CA ASN A 722 103.09 -45.96 7.89
C ASN A 722 102.47 -44.57 8.02
N SER A 723 101.16 -44.53 8.22
CA SER A 723 100.43 -43.33 8.63
C SER A 723 100.19 -43.32 10.14
N THR A 724 99.80 -42.18 10.70
CA THR A 724 99.74 -42.00 12.15
C THR A 724 98.41 -41.41 12.59
N ILE A 725 97.86 -41.91 13.70
CA ILE A 725 96.75 -41.28 14.42
C ILE A 725 97.28 -40.72 15.74
N ASN A 726 97.14 -39.41 15.91
CA ASN A 726 97.47 -38.70 17.14
C ASN A 726 96.21 -38.62 18.04
N PRO A 727 96.26 -39.12 19.30
CA PRO A 727 95.12 -39.11 20.21
C PRO A 727 94.73 -37.72 20.74
N ASN A 728 95.54 -36.69 20.47
CA ASN A 728 95.30 -35.29 20.82
C ASN A 728 95.04 -35.05 22.31
N GLY A 729 95.91 -35.63 23.15
CA GLY A 729 95.82 -35.53 24.62
C GLY A 729 94.87 -36.56 25.26
N GLN A 730 94.09 -37.31 24.48
CA GLN A 730 93.33 -38.46 24.96
C GLN A 730 94.17 -39.75 24.88
N LYS A 731 93.52 -40.91 25.05
CA LYS A 731 94.13 -42.23 24.84
C LYS A 731 93.58 -42.89 23.57
N ILE A 732 94.34 -43.79 22.97
CA ILE A 732 93.84 -44.78 22.01
C ILE A 732 94.05 -46.16 22.63
N SER A 733 92.97 -46.91 22.85
CA SER A 733 92.97 -48.24 23.46
C SER A 733 93.79 -48.31 24.77
N GLY A 734 93.66 -47.29 25.63
CA GLY A 734 94.35 -47.17 26.92
C GLY A 734 95.75 -46.54 26.86
N THR A 735 96.30 -46.27 25.68
CA THR A 735 97.67 -45.76 25.50
C THR A 735 97.69 -44.28 25.15
N THR A 736 98.63 -43.51 25.69
CA THR A 736 98.76 -42.05 25.46
C THR A 736 99.61 -41.67 24.25
N GLY A 737 100.29 -42.63 23.63
CA GLY A 737 101.10 -42.43 22.43
C GLY A 737 100.27 -42.45 21.15
N ASN A 738 100.86 -41.95 20.07
CA ASN A 738 100.28 -42.04 18.73
C ASN A 738 100.09 -43.51 18.32
N MET A 739 99.01 -43.79 17.60
CA MET A 739 98.80 -45.08 16.95
C MET A 739 99.43 -45.05 15.56
N THR A 740 100.42 -45.92 15.35
CA THR A 740 101.01 -46.13 14.02
C THR A 740 100.15 -47.13 13.25
N LEU A 741 99.75 -46.76 12.04
CA LEU A 741 98.98 -47.61 11.13
C LEU A 741 99.96 -48.31 10.19
N ASN A 742 100.10 -49.62 10.34
CA ASN A 742 100.97 -50.49 9.54
C ASN A 742 100.19 -51.63 8.86
N PHE A 743 98.90 -51.39 8.60
CA PHE A 743 97.95 -52.33 8.02
C PHE A 743 96.99 -51.59 7.08
N ASN A 744 96.54 -52.19 5.99
CA ASN A 744 95.62 -51.53 5.04
C ASN A 744 94.20 -52.07 5.15
N VAL A 745 93.57 -51.82 6.28
CA VAL A 745 92.12 -52.05 6.42
C VAL A 745 91.47 -50.81 6.98
N GLY A 746 90.27 -50.51 6.50
CA GLY A 746 89.45 -49.45 7.11
C GLY A 746 88.94 -49.92 8.47
N PHE A 747 88.87 -49.01 9.42
CA PHE A 747 88.42 -49.28 10.78
C PHE A 747 87.72 -48.06 11.36
N LYS A 748 87.04 -48.26 12.47
CA LYS A 748 86.36 -47.18 13.19
C LYS A 748 86.97 -46.99 14.57
N LEU A 749 87.11 -45.74 14.98
CA LEU A 749 87.45 -45.37 16.34
C LEU A 749 86.18 -44.86 17.02
N ILE A 750 85.87 -45.39 18.20
CA ILE A 750 84.73 -44.95 19.03
C ILE A 750 85.29 -44.47 20.37
N TYR A 751 84.97 -43.25 20.78
CA TYR A 751 85.40 -42.75 22.08
C TYR A 751 84.54 -43.36 23.20
N VAL A 752 85.17 -44.02 24.18
CA VAL A 752 84.50 -44.75 25.27
C VAL A 752 84.88 -44.23 26.67
N GLY A 753 85.37 -43.00 26.74
CA GLY A 753 85.64 -42.28 27.99
C GLY A 753 87.11 -42.30 28.40
N VAL A 754 87.47 -41.47 29.38
CA VAL A 754 88.88 -41.10 29.69
C VAL A 754 89.81 -42.26 30.08
N SER A 755 89.26 -43.37 30.58
CA SER A 755 90.06 -44.52 31.02
C SER A 755 90.71 -45.26 29.85
N VAL A 756 89.94 -45.49 28.77
CA VAL A 756 90.37 -46.21 27.56
C VAL A 756 90.63 -45.25 26.39
N GLY A 757 89.90 -44.13 26.34
CA GLY A 757 89.92 -43.17 25.25
C GLY A 757 89.20 -43.69 24.01
N TRP A 758 89.85 -43.59 22.86
CA TRP A 758 89.36 -44.10 21.57
C TRP A 758 89.60 -45.61 21.44
N SER A 759 88.53 -46.38 21.33
CA SER A 759 88.57 -47.82 21.07
C SER A 759 88.50 -48.08 19.57
N VAL A 760 89.37 -48.96 19.06
CA VAL A 760 89.29 -49.46 17.69
C VAL A 760 88.16 -50.50 17.61
N ASN A 761 87.31 -50.39 16.59
CA ASN A 761 86.22 -51.30 16.25
C ASN A 761 86.36 -51.79 14.81
#